data_AF-A0A3B0V050-F1
#
_entry.id   AF-A0A3B0V050-F1
#
_cell.length_a   1.000
_cell.length_b   1.000
_cell.length_c   1.000
_cell.angle_alpha   90.00
_cell.angle_beta   90.00
_cell.angle_gamma   90.00
#
_symmetry.space_group_name_H-M   'P 1'
#
loop_
_entity.id
_entity.type
_entity.pdbx_description
1 polymer ?
#
loop_
_entity_poly.entity_id
_entity_poly.type
_entity_poly.pdbx_seq_one_letter_code
_entity_poly.pdbx_strand_id
1 'polypeptide(L)'
;MSAKTKQPHFPIVDSLLLTPKNASKGYIGICTNTSAPGQVYNDIRESLRESVSVLGPLIVNRDGTERMILNTLVHPTMKYLILFSEESLTFSPSTNLLLALKNGFDKKRGSNYIYGGKAMSAYYPNISPAILDTFRKNITVIPLFMSQNKDSFDIIEKYIEWLETSSRLPKNLLEFLKEANTKKKKYFDQLNELVAMLDELPKSPKATIALDPKDFQQLQPPRVDIKKNDTPLPAPFRASIEDGHLRLDIRINNHTYFIRGDDDFRIEYTLMRFLGKNKSALSPIEQFLIGAELNRINVERSLSKRTPSFVLENNISGTEEIFLEPTLSLIPDKEYYYKIGLSDDELSVMCMAFDTCAEVFDLRSKGITGIFTWLSEKNRFQNYEMDILHRMDIGGQIGRARIALRLGYSFIQDFPNIFKINTTELPLVIAESDSFLDTHRNLLMKVYTEGITEAHGDERKGLARTAIALAIYRDTKNAFSKIPAIYAQGDLSPEAMRESYKKQLLRFDYDGDYSYGERTRAHFGFDQLKKTQELLKNNPSQATIVQRFDPTIDMGISKKPDTGQLEYTHDPCLTHDIFFIENGKLHSFHIARAHNLPNAYPENVFGLYDAYVSTIRDALKLEYGDMYMLSSRGNILLLTEEQRVRKIIAEPSKPMSDVNRESGPALIGKNVLPTKHAGVSYLTASLTDEKLFNHPFIERIRNFEGVDTLERAIKYLKTKGVSHNNPILTTHQAGVTNPQDDHLAFFQANVFGKKIQVTAIFSNHKPNPQIDIRIIGALAGQYASELSTPLGETTIFYINGES
;
A
#
# COMPACT_ATOMS: atom_id res chain seq x y z
N MET A 1 6.55 37.28 37.42
CA MET A 1 6.45 36.74 36.04
C MET A 1 5.48 35.58 36.07
N SER A 2 4.26 35.74 35.54
CA SER A 2 3.33 34.60 35.46
C SER A 2 3.91 33.59 34.47
N ALA A 3 4.07 32.33 34.91
CA ALA A 3 4.40 31.25 34.02
C ALA A 3 3.28 31.18 32.97
N LYS A 4 3.56 31.62 31.74
CA LYS A 4 2.69 31.30 30.60
C LYS A 4 2.64 29.78 30.56
N THR A 5 1.53 29.20 31.01
CA THR A 5 1.24 27.78 30.87
C THR A 5 1.35 27.48 29.38
N LYS A 6 2.43 26.79 28.98
CA LYS A 6 2.59 26.31 27.61
C LYS A 6 1.32 25.54 27.27
N GLN A 7 0.65 25.91 26.17
CA GLN A 7 -0.48 25.12 25.70
C GLN A 7 0.00 23.67 25.53
N PRO A 8 -0.79 22.68 25.99
CA PRO A 8 -0.42 21.29 25.82
C PRO A 8 -0.24 20.98 24.34
N HIS A 9 0.81 20.24 24.01
CA HIS A 9 1.04 19.73 22.66
C HIS A 9 -0.15 18.86 22.24
N PHE A 10 -0.76 19.16 21.09
CA PHE A 10 -1.81 18.34 20.50
C PHE A 10 -1.27 17.71 19.20
N PRO A 11 -1.44 16.39 18.99
CA PRO A 11 -1.97 15.41 19.95
C PRO A 11 -1.03 15.21 21.16
N ILE A 12 -1.58 14.80 22.31
CA ILE A 12 -0.78 14.47 23.51
C ILE A 12 -0.27 13.03 23.47
N VAL A 13 -1.02 12.14 22.81
CA VAL A 13 -0.60 10.78 22.50
C VAL A 13 -0.50 10.64 20.99
N ASP A 14 0.64 10.15 20.49
CA ASP A 14 0.91 10.04 19.06
C ASP A 14 -0.24 9.33 18.31
N SER A 15 -0.68 9.90 17.19
CA SER A 15 -1.86 9.46 16.45
C SER A 15 -1.83 9.98 15.02
N LEU A 16 -2.33 9.17 14.08
CA LEU A 16 -2.47 9.57 12.68
C LEU A 16 -3.70 10.47 12.52
N LEU A 17 -3.49 11.78 12.57
CA LEU A 17 -4.56 12.78 12.53
C LEU A 17 -4.40 13.70 11.31
N LEU A 18 -5.50 13.93 10.59
CA LEU A 18 -5.62 15.01 9.62
C LEU A 18 -6.19 16.23 10.32
N THR A 19 -5.39 17.30 10.41
CA THR A 19 -5.80 18.57 11.03
C THR A 19 -6.00 19.61 9.94
N PRO A 20 -7.26 20.03 9.65
CA PRO A 20 -7.54 21.06 8.65
C PRO A 20 -6.79 22.37 8.92
N LYS A 21 -6.47 23.15 7.87
CA LYS A 21 -5.74 24.43 8.02
C LYS A 21 -6.47 25.42 8.96
N ASN A 22 -7.80 25.40 8.96
CA ASN A 22 -8.64 26.26 9.79
C ASN A 22 -9.15 25.58 11.08
N ALA A 23 -8.50 24.47 11.49
CA ALA A 23 -8.90 23.65 12.63
C ALA A 23 -9.02 24.40 13.98
N SER A 24 -8.32 25.52 14.12
CA SER A 24 -8.33 26.34 15.34
C SER A 24 -9.69 26.93 15.69
N LYS A 25 -10.60 27.02 14.71
CA LYS A 25 -12.00 27.47 14.89
C LYS A 25 -13.00 26.33 15.01
N GLY A 26 -12.60 25.13 14.58
CA GLY A 26 -13.46 23.96 14.61
C GLY A 26 -13.74 23.49 16.03
N TYR A 27 -14.77 22.67 16.18
CA TYR A 27 -15.15 22.06 17.46
C TYR A 27 -15.72 20.64 17.30
N ILE A 28 -15.68 20.12 16.07
CA ILE A 28 -16.11 18.78 15.69
C ILE A 28 -14.86 17.96 15.35
N GLY A 29 -14.66 16.85 16.07
CA GLY A 29 -13.77 15.79 15.63
C GLY A 29 -14.53 14.73 14.86
N ILE A 30 -13.89 14.11 13.87
CA ILE A 30 -14.48 13.01 13.10
C ILE A 30 -13.56 11.80 13.21
N CYS A 31 -14.05 10.77 13.88
CA CYS A 31 -13.51 9.42 13.82
C CYS A 31 -13.99 8.78 12.52
N THR A 32 -13.08 8.53 11.58
CA THR A 32 -13.43 8.03 10.23
C THR A 32 -13.46 6.50 10.15
N ASN A 33 -13.29 5.81 11.28
CA ASN A 33 -13.17 4.36 11.37
C ASN A 33 -12.22 3.78 10.30
N THR A 34 -12.71 2.97 9.36
CA THR A 34 -11.88 2.36 8.30
C THR A 34 -11.74 3.23 7.04
N SER A 35 -12.39 4.39 6.97
CA SER A 35 -12.25 5.33 5.86
C SER A 35 -11.07 6.27 6.06
N ALA A 36 -10.39 6.60 4.96
CA ALA A 36 -9.29 7.56 4.97
C ALA A 36 -9.76 8.97 5.37
N PRO A 37 -9.12 9.62 6.36
CA PRO A 37 -9.46 10.97 6.79
C PRO A 37 -9.49 12.00 5.65
N GLY A 38 -8.57 11.88 4.69
CA GLY A 38 -8.52 12.75 3.52
C GLY A 38 -9.76 12.63 2.63
N GLN A 39 -10.25 11.41 2.40
CA GLN A 39 -11.49 11.19 1.67
C GLN A 39 -12.68 11.86 2.38
N VAL A 40 -12.85 11.58 3.67
CA VAL A 40 -13.95 12.15 4.47
C VAL A 40 -13.88 13.67 4.47
N TYR A 41 -12.70 14.26 4.62
CA TYR A 41 -12.53 15.71 4.57
C TYR A 41 -12.89 16.31 3.21
N ASN A 42 -12.53 15.64 2.12
CA ASN A 42 -12.84 16.10 0.77
C ASN A 42 -14.34 16.09 0.47
N ASP A 43 -15.06 15.12 1.00
CA ASP A 43 -16.51 14.99 0.82
C ASP A 43 -17.33 15.93 1.74
N ILE A 44 -16.70 16.54 2.75
CA ILE A 44 -17.31 17.64 3.52
C ILE A 44 -17.32 18.91 2.66
N ARG A 45 -18.51 19.52 2.54
CA ARG A 45 -18.74 20.79 1.86
C ARG A 45 -17.77 21.84 2.36
N GLU A 46 -17.19 22.60 1.43
CA GLU A 46 -16.12 23.55 1.75
C GLU A 46 -16.50 24.57 2.83
N SER A 47 -17.76 25.06 2.80
CA SER A 47 -18.30 25.97 3.81
C SER A 47 -18.37 25.41 5.24
N LEU A 48 -18.34 24.08 5.39
CA LEU A 48 -18.43 23.39 6.68
C LEU A 48 -17.07 22.93 7.21
N ARG A 49 -16.01 22.99 6.40
CA ARG A 49 -14.68 22.47 6.77
C ARG A 49 -14.07 23.23 7.94
N GLU A 50 -14.43 24.50 8.14
CA GLU A 50 -13.96 25.30 9.30
C GLU A 50 -14.52 24.81 10.64
N SER A 51 -15.65 24.11 10.63
CA SER A 51 -16.27 23.55 11.84
C SER A 51 -15.57 22.27 12.32
N VAL A 52 -14.78 21.63 11.44
CA VAL A 52 -14.06 20.39 11.72
C VAL A 52 -12.66 20.70 12.24
N SER A 53 -12.38 20.28 13.47
CA SER A 53 -11.07 20.44 14.11
C SER A 53 -10.07 19.40 13.67
N VAL A 54 -10.50 18.15 13.56
CA VAL A 54 -9.58 17.02 13.39
C VAL A 54 -10.33 15.82 12.84
N LEU A 55 -9.66 15.05 11.99
CA LEU A 55 -10.14 13.76 11.51
C LEU A 55 -9.08 12.69 11.76
N GLY A 56 -9.49 11.48 12.12
CA GLY A 56 -8.57 10.37 12.33
C GLY A 56 -9.25 9.02 12.19
N PRO A 57 -8.54 7.98 11.72
CA PRO A 57 -9.11 6.64 11.63
C PRO A 57 -9.21 5.98 13.00
N LEU A 58 -10.08 4.98 13.10
CA LEU A 58 -10.18 4.10 14.26
C LEU A 58 -10.45 2.67 13.81
N ILE A 59 -9.38 1.88 13.72
CA ILE A 59 -9.45 0.49 13.26
C ILE A 59 -9.48 -0.49 14.45
N VAL A 60 -8.69 -0.21 15.48
CA VAL A 60 -8.50 -1.08 16.64
C VAL A 60 -9.16 -0.50 17.88
N ASN A 61 -9.78 -1.37 18.70
CA ASN A 61 -10.55 -0.91 19.86
C ASN A 61 -9.70 -0.49 21.05
N ARG A 62 -8.66 -1.24 21.42
CA ARG A 62 -7.89 -0.96 22.63
C ARG A 62 -7.08 0.33 22.45
N ASP A 63 -5.91 0.26 21.83
CA ASP A 63 -5.02 1.41 21.77
C ASP A 63 -5.60 2.61 21.00
N GLY A 64 -6.35 2.34 19.93
CA GLY A 64 -6.93 3.39 19.08
C GLY A 64 -7.98 4.24 19.81
N THR A 65 -8.94 3.60 20.49
CA THR A 65 -10.00 4.32 21.18
C THR A 65 -9.46 5.07 22.40
N GLU A 66 -8.50 4.51 23.12
CA GLU A 66 -7.88 5.18 24.26
C GLU A 66 -7.11 6.44 23.83
N ARG A 67 -6.31 6.35 22.76
CA ARG A 67 -5.64 7.52 22.14
C ARG A 67 -6.65 8.58 21.74
N MET A 68 -7.76 8.17 21.11
CA MET A 68 -8.83 9.07 20.70
C MET A 68 -9.46 9.77 21.91
N ILE A 69 -9.79 9.06 22.99
CA ILE A 69 -10.34 9.64 24.23
C ILE A 69 -9.39 10.71 24.77
N LEU A 70 -8.11 10.37 24.97
CA LEU A 70 -7.11 11.24 25.57
C LEU A 70 -6.85 12.49 24.72
N ASN A 71 -6.61 12.31 23.42
CA ASN A 71 -6.39 13.42 22.49
C ASN A 71 -7.62 14.32 22.41
N THR A 72 -8.82 13.74 22.43
CA THR A 72 -10.05 14.52 22.38
C THR A 72 -10.26 15.35 23.64
N LEU A 73 -9.92 14.81 24.81
CA LEU A 73 -9.96 15.54 26.09
C LEU A 73 -9.07 16.78 26.08
N VAL A 74 -7.83 16.67 25.59
CA VAL A 74 -6.88 17.79 25.61
C VAL A 74 -7.06 18.79 24.47
N HIS A 75 -7.81 18.43 23.41
CA HIS A 75 -8.06 19.35 22.30
C HIS A 75 -8.79 20.62 22.80
N PRO A 76 -8.32 21.84 22.44
CA PRO A 76 -8.76 23.08 23.08
C PRO A 76 -10.22 23.45 22.83
N THR A 77 -10.77 23.07 21.68
CA THR A 77 -12.10 23.53 21.24
C THR A 77 -13.11 22.40 21.00
N MET A 78 -12.65 21.15 20.95
CA MET A 78 -13.50 20.05 20.48
C MET A 78 -14.52 19.63 21.54
N LYS A 79 -15.79 19.57 21.15
CA LYS A 79 -16.93 19.18 21.99
C LYS A 79 -17.75 18.03 21.42
N TYR A 80 -17.75 17.88 20.10
CA TYR A 80 -18.45 16.81 19.42
C TYR A 80 -17.45 15.88 18.77
N LEU A 81 -17.68 14.58 18.91
CA LEU A 81 -16.93 13.54 18.22
C LEU A 81 -17.90 12.70 17.41
N ILE A 82 -17.86 12.84 16.09
CA ILE A 82 -18.66 12.02 15.18
C ILE A 82 -17.92 10.70 14.95
N LEU A 83 -18.60 9.58 15.20
CA LEU A 83 -18.16 8.25 14.77
C LEU A 83 -18.75 8.01 13.38
N PHE A 84 -17.93 7.96 12.34
CA PHE A 84 -18.35 7.95 10.94
C PHE A 84 -17.82 6.73 10.17
N SER A 85 -18.53 6.34 9.11
CA SER A 85 -18.18 5.25 8.19
C SER A 85 -18.26 3.84 8.80
N GLU A 86 -17.77 2.83 8.09
CA GLU A 86 -17.78 1.43 8.51
C GLU A 86 -16.76 1.18 9.64
N GLU A 87 -17.19 0.52 10.71
CA GLU A 87 -16.28 0.04 11.75
C GLU A 87 -15.78 -1.38 11.46
N SER A 88 -14.62 -1.74 12.03
CA SER A 88 -14.11 -3.10 11.93
C SER A 88 -15.02 -4.10 12.65
N LEU A 89 -15.45 -5.17 11.95
CA LEU A 89 -16.24 -6.26 12.53
C LEU A 89 -15.55 -6.85 13.77
N THR A 90 -14.29 -7.26 13.62
CA THR A 90 -13.51 -7.94 14.66
C THR A 90 -13.24 -7.06 15.87
N PHE A 91 -12.94 -5.78 15.63
CA PHE A 91 -12.49 -4.90 16.70
C PHE A 91 -13.62 -4.08 17.31
N SER A 92 -14.76 -3.86 16.64
CA SER A 92 -15.91 -3.29 17.34
C SER A 92 -15.75 -1.84 17.87
N PRO A 93 -14.79 -0.99 17.41
CA PRO A 93 -14.25 0.07 18.27
C PRO A 93 -15.26 1.17 18.61
N SER A 94 -16.08 1.57 17.64
CA SER A 94 -17.10 2.59 17.83
C SER A 94 -18.22 2.04 18.73
N THR A 95 -18.68 0.82 18.48
CA THR A 95 -19.68 0.14 19.31
C THR A 95 -19.24 0.00 20.78
N ASN A 96 -18.01 -0.40 21.01
CA ASN A 96 -17.47 -0.55 22.37
C ASN A 96 -17.32 0.78 23.10
N LEU A 97 -16.94 1.85 22.39
CA LEU A 97 -16.90 3.19 22.99
C LEU A 97 -18.29 3.60 23.48
N LEU A 98 -19.34 3.41 22.67
CA LEU A 98 -20.71 3.72 23.09
C LEU A 98 -21.12 2.95 24.36
N LEU A 99 -20.78 1.67 24.44
CA LEU A 99 -21.04 0.84 25.62
C LEU A 99 -20.27 1.34 26.85
N ALA A 100 -18.99 1.70 26.72
CA ALA A 100 -18.21 2.25 27.82
C ALA A 100 -18.81 3.58 28.30
N LEU A 101 -19.20 4.46 27.38
CA LEU A 101 -19.83 5.73 27.73
C LEU A 101 -21.18 5.54 28.41
N LYS A 102 -21.98 4.57 27.99
CA LYS A 102 -23.30 4.32 28.59
C LYS A 102 -23.21 3.60 29.93
N ASN A 103 -22.45 2.51 29.99
CA ASN A 103 -22.49 1.53 31.08
C ASN A 103 -21.26 1.62 32.01
N GLY A 104 -20.19 2.26 31.58
CA GLY A 104 -18.91 2.25 32.30
C GLY A 104 -18.18 0.90 32.21
N PHE A 105 -17.29 0.66 33.17
CA PHE A 105 -16.50 -0.56 33.26
C PHE A 105 -17.14 -1.62 34.18
N ASP A 106 -16.98 -2.89 33.82
CA ASP A 106 -17.37 -4.05 34.61
C ASP A 106 -16.40 -4.27 35.78
N LYS A 107 -16.84 -3.85 36.97
CA LYS A 107 -16.08 -3.99 38.21
C LYS A 107 -15.76 -5.44 38.59
N LYS A 108 -16.48 -6.44 38.05
CA LYS A 108 -16.28 -7.86 38.38
C LYS A 108 -15.11 -8.50 37.65
N ARG A 109 -14.74 -7.97 36.47
CA ARG A 109 -13.71 -8.56 35.59
C ARG A 109 -12.30 -7.97 35.77
N GLY A 110 -12.13 -6.94 36.61
CA GLY A 110 -10.87 -6.21 36.75
C GLY A 110 -10.52 -5.39 35.49
N SER A 111 -9.31 -4.81 35.43
CA SER A 111 -8.65 -4.28 34.22
C SER A 111 -9.49 -3.42 33.25
N ASN A 112 -10.44 -2.61 33.75
CA ASN A 112 -11.31 -1.72 32.96
C ASN A 112 -12.02 -2.41 31.77
N TYR A 113 -12.51 -3.64 31.98
CA TYR A 113 -13.38 -4.31 31.00
C TYR A 113 -14.66 -3.52 30.77
N ILE A 114 -15.11 -3.43 29.52
CA ILE A 114 -16.32 -2.70 29.15
C ILE A 114 -17.55 -3.56 29.41
N TYR A 115 -18.54 -3.02 30.13
CA TYR A 115 -19.76 -3.74 30.41
C TYR A 115 -20.56 -4.02 29.13
N GLY A 116 -20.71 -5.30 28.79
CA GLY A 116 -21.41 -5.76 27.57
C GLY A 116 -20.60 -5.64 26.28
N GLY A 117 -19.27 -5.45 26.37
CA GLY A 117 -18.38 -5.26 25.23
C GLY A 117 -18.49 -6.35 24.15
N LYS A 118 -18.37 -5.94 22.88
CA LYS A 118 -18.58 -6.77 21.69
C LYS A 118 -17.30 -7.16 20.95
N ALA A 119 -16.24 -6.36 21.08
CA ALA A 119 -14.95 -6.69 20.50
C ALA A 119 -14.28 -7.92 21.15
N MET A 120 -13.35 -8.53 20.42
CA MET A 120 -12.46 -9.57 20.95
C MET A 120 -11.69 -9.11 22.21
N SER A 121 -11.24 -7.84 22.22
CA SER A 121 -10.56 -7.20 23.36
C SER A 121 -11.33 -5.97 23.82
N ALA A 122 -12.43 -6.20 24.55
CA ALA A 122 -13.34 -5.14 24.99
C ALA A 122 -12.97 -4.54 26.37
N TYR A 123 -11.80 -3.93 26.48
CA TYR A 123 -11.32 -3.26 27.69
C TYR A 123 -10.40 -2.07 27.35
N TYR A 124 -10.35 -1.08 28.26
CA TYR A 124 -9.51 0.13 28.14
C TYR A 124 -8.56 0.25 29.33
N PRO A 125 -7.42 -0.46 29.31
CA PRO A 125 -6.56 -0.59 30.48
C PRO A 125 -5.89 0.72 30.91
N ASN A 126 -5.76 1.69 30.01
CA ASN A 126 -5.12 2.99 30.24
C ASN A 126 -6.14 4.11 30.51
N ILE A 127 -7.44 3.79 30.49
CA ILE A 127 -8.50 4.77 30.75
C ILE A 127 -9.11 4.47 32.12
N SER A 128 -8.72 5.26 33.12
CA SER A 128 -9.32 5.18 34.45
C SER A 128 -10.81 5.58 34.39
N PRO A 129 -11.63 5.13 35.36
CA PRO A 129 -13.02 5.59 35.48
C PRO A 129 -13.14 7.12 35.51
N ALA A 130 -12.19 7.81 36.16
CA ALA A 130 -12.17 9.27 36.22
C ALA A 130 -11.92 9.92 34.85
N ILE A 131 -11.02 9.36 34.03
CA ILE A 131 -10.78 9.83 32.66
C ILE A 131 -12.02 9.60 31.80
N LEU A 132 -12.64 8.42 31.88
CA LEU A 132 -13.85 8.11 31.13
C LEU A 132 -15.01 9.04 31.50
N ASP A 133 -15.22 9.31 32.80
CA ASP A 133 -16.24 10.23 33.28
C ASP A 133 -15.95 11.68 32.86
N THR A 134 -14.68 12.09 32.87
CA THR A 134 -14.26 13.39 32.35
C THR A 134 -14.55 13.52 30.86
N PHE A 135 -14.28 12.47 30.08
CA PHE A 135 -14.61 12.43 28.66
C PHE A 135 -16.11 12.49 28.43
N ARG A 136 -16.88 11.66 29.14
CA ARG A 136 -18.35 11.67 29.12
C ARG A 136 -18.91 13.06 29.41
N LYS A 137 -18.34 13.81 30.36
CA LYS A 137 -18.79 15.15 30.74
C LYS A 137 -18.49 16.21 29.68
N ASN A 138 -17.34 16.12 29.01
CA ASN A 138 -16.84 17.21 28.17
C ASN A 138 -17.05 16.99 26.67
N ILE A 139 -17.22 15.73 26.24
CA ILE A 139 -17.31 15.35 24.83
C ILE A 139 -18.62 14.61 24.59
N THR A 140 -19.41 15.11 23.65
CA THR A 140 -20.61 14.43 23.15
C THR A 140 -20.24 13.59 21.93
N VAL A 141 -20.27 12.27 22.09
CA VAL A 141 -20.00 11.32 21.01
C VAL A 141 -21.28 11.05 20.24
N ILE A 142 -21.22 11.17 18.91
CA ILE A 142 -22.37 11.13 18.00
C ILE A 142 -22.21 9.92 17.05
N PRO A 143 -23.11 8.93 17.10
CA PRO A 143 -23.00 7.73 16.26
C PRO A 143 -23.61 7.93 14.86
N LEU A 144 -22.75 7.98 13.84
CA LEU A 144 -23.11 8.00 12.41
C LEU A 144 -22.26 6.99 11.62
N PHE A 145 -22.14 5.76 12.13
CA PHE A 145 -21.27 4.71 11.56
C PHE A 145 -22.07 3.46 11.16
N MET A 146 -21.52 2.64 10.28
CA MET A 146 -22.08 1.35 9.88
C MET A 146 -21.32 0.23 10.59
N SER A 147 -22.02 -0.84 10.99
CA SER A 147 -21.39 -2.00 11.62
C SER A 147 -21.91 -3.29 11.00
N GLN A 148 -21.01 -4.23 10.80
CA GLN A 148 -21.33 -5.60 10.42
C GLN A 148 -21.77 -6.45 11.63
N ASN A 149 -21.58 -5.95 12.85
CA ASN A 149 -22.05 -6.62 14.05
C ASN A 149 -23.55 -6.38 14.24
N LYS A 150 -24.33 -7.47 14.28
CA LYS A 150 -25.79 -7.42 14.38
C LYS A 150 -26.28 -6.70 15.64
N ASP A 151 -25.50 -6.76 16.73
CA ASP A 151 -25.87 -6.14 18.00
C ASP A 151 -25.65 -4.61 18.01
N SER A 152 -24.88 -4.07 17.06
CA SER A 152 -24.52 -2.66 17.05
C SER A 152 -25.71 -1.74 16.82
N PHE A 153 -26.73 -2.19 16.07
CA PHE A 153 -27.95 -1.40 15.85
C PHE A 153 -28.69 -1.11 17.16
N ASP A 154 -28.96 -2.16 17.95
CA ASP A 154 -29.59 -2.05 19.26
C ASP A 154 -28.76 -1.19 20.23
N ILE A 155 -27.43 -1.28 20.14
CA ILE A 155 -26.52 -0.48 20.97
C ILE A 155 -26.61 1.00 20.59
N ILE A 156 -26.63 1.32 19.30
CA ILE A 156 -26.75 2.70 18.79
C ILE A 156 -28.09 3.29 19.22
N GLU A 157 -29.20 2.57 19.04
CA GLU A 157 -30.54 3.02 19.43
C GLU A 157 -30.58 3.35 20.94
N LYS A 158 -30.16 2.40 21.77
CA LYS A 158 -30.11 2.56 23.22
C LYS A 158 -29.12 3.62 23.70
N TYR A 159 -28.12 3.98 22.88
CA TYR A 159 -27.20 5.08 23.17
C TYR A 159 -27.81 6.43 22.79
N ILE A 160 -28.58 6.50 21.70
CA ILE A 160 -29.34 7.71 21.33
C ILE A 160 -30.40 8.03 22.38
N GLU A 161 -31.12 7.02 22.90
CA GLU A 161 -32.03 7.19 24.05
C GLU A 161 -31.32 7.73 25.29
N TRP A 162 -30.09 7.28 25.53
CA TRP A 162 -29.27 7.78 26.63
C TRP A 162 -28.85 9.24 26.42
N LEU A 163 -28.54 9.65 25.18
CA LEU A 163 -28.27 11.06 24.85
C LEU A 163 -29.52 11.94 25.04
N GLU A 164 -30.69 11.42 24.72
CA GLU A 164 -31.99 12.08 24.90
C GLU A 164 -32.29 12.31 26.39
N THR A 165 -32.22 11.25 27.20
CA THR A 165 -32.46 11.33 28.65
C THR A 165 -31.45 12.21 29.39
N SER A 166 -30.22 12.32 28.88
CA SER A 166 -29.18 13.20 29.43
C SER A 166 -29.21 14.64 28.88
N SER A 167 -30.16 14.97 28.00
CA SER A 167 -30.31 16.31 27.40
C SER A 167 -29.04 16.87 26.75
N ARG A 168 -28.21 15.99 26.16
CA ARG A 168 -26.88 16.36 25.63
C ARG A 168 -26.91 16.87 24.20
N LEU A 169 -28.00 16.61 23.48
CA LEU A 169 -28.24 17.07 22.12
C LEU A 169 -29.66 17.64 22.01
N PRO A 170 -29.85 18.69 21.19
CA PRO A 170 -31.17 19.16 20.80
C PRO A 170 -32.04 18.06 20.16
N LYS A 171 -33.36 18.20 20.31
CA LYS A 171 -34.34 17.20 19.85
C LYS A 171 -34.26 16.93 18.34
N ASN A 172 -34.10 17.98 17.52
CA ASN A 172 -33.97 17.85 16.07
C ASN A 172 -32.74 17.02 15.66
N LEU A 173 -31.61 17.18 16.35
CA LEU A 173 -30.40 16.36 16.13
C LEU A 173 -30.64 14.89 16.52
N LEU A 174 -31.35 14.63 17.61
CA LEU A 174 -31.71 13.27 18.03
C LEU A 174 -32.66 12.60 17.03
N GLU A 175 -33.66 13.33 16.53
CA GLU A 175 -34.58 12.87 15.48
C GLU A 175 -33.83 12.54 14.19
N PHE A 176 -32.91 13.42 13.75
CA PHE A 176 -32.02 13.17 12.62
C PHE A 176 -31.19 11.89 12.82
N LEU A 177 -30.59 11.69 14.01
CA LEU A 177 -29.78 10.50 14.27
C LEU A 177 -30.61 9.21 14.27
N LYS A 178 -31.83 9.24 14.82
CA LYS A 178 -32.75 8.09 14.76
C LYS A 178 -33.05 7.74 13.29
N GLU A 179 -33.43 8.74 12.48
CA GLU A 179 -33.71 8.52 11.07
C GLU A 179 -32.46 8.03 10.30
N ALA A 180 -31.34 8.72 10.44
CA ALA A 180 -30.10 8.42 9.73
C ALA A 180 -29.58 7.01 10.06
N ASN A 181 -29.76 6.55 11.30
CA ASN A 181 -29.35 5.21 11.72
C ASN A 181 -30.28 4.09 11.25
N THR A 182 -31.53 4.36 10.91
CA THR A 182 -32.42 3.36 10.27
C THR A 182 -32.10 3.11 8.80
N LYS A 183 -31.46 4.08 8.12
CA LYS A 183 -31.08 3.93 6.72
C LYS A 183 -29.90 2.96 6.60
N LYS A 184 -30.04 1.97 5.71
CA LYS A 184 -28.99 0.97 5.46
C LYS A 184 -27.68 1.56 4.94
N LYS A 185 -27.74 2.68 4.22
CA LYS A 185 -26.57 3.38 3.69
C LYS A 185 -26.43 4.75 4.34
N LYS A 186 -25.29 4.97 4.99
CA LYS A 186 -24.92 6.26 5.56
C LYS A 186 -23.94 6.95 4.62
N TYR A 187 -24.42 7.96 3.90
CA TYR A 187 -23.64 8.68 2.90
C TYR A 187 -23.07 9.99 3.45
N PHE A 188 -22.12 10.56 2.71
CA PHE A 188 -21.52 11.86 2.99
C PHE A 188 -22.54 13.00 3.09
N ASP A 189 -23.71 12.87 2.46
CA ASP A 189 -24.80 13.84 2.59
C ASP A 189 -25.29 13.95 4.04
N GLN A 190 -25.46 12.81 4.73
CA GLN A 190 -25.83 12.80 6.15
C GLN A 190 -24.72 13.35 7.04
N LEU A 191 -23.46 13.08 6.70
CA LEU A 191 -22.33 13.69 7.40
C LEU A 191 -22.36 15.22 7.24
N ASN A 192 -22.59 15.71 6.02
CA ASN A 192 -22.69 17.14 5.72
C ASN A 192 -23.87 17.82 6.40
N GLU A 193 -25.01 17.12 6.50
CA GLU A 193 -26.18 17.60 7.23
C GLU A 193 -25.89 17.65 8.74
N LEU A 194 -25.32 16.57 9.30
CA LEU A 194 -24.95 16.53 10.71
C LEU A 194 -23.92 17.61 11.06
N VAL A 195 -22.88 17.80 10.24
CA VAL A 195 -21.88 18.85 10.47
C VAL A 195 -22.52 20.24 10.40
N ALA A 196 -23.46 20.48 9.49
CA ALA A 196 -24.20 21.74 9.43
C ALA A 196 -25.06 21.98 10.68
N MET A 197 -25.84 20.97 11.10
CA MET A 197 -26.66 21.05 12.31
C MET A 197 -25.82 21.28 13.57
N LEU A 198 -24.65 20.66 13.64
CA LEU A 198 -23.70 20.90 14.72
C LEU A 198 -23.08 22.28 14.62
N ASP A 199 -22.83 22.80 13.40
CA ASP A 199 -22.23 24.12 13.19
C ASP A 199 -23.08 25.28 13.77
N GLU A 200 -24.40 25.08 13.76
CA GLU A 200 -25.41 26.01 14.26
C GLU A 200 -25.53 26.04 15.79
N LEU A 201 -24.95 25.06 16.50
CA LEU A 201 -25.04 24.99 17.95
C LEU A 201 -24.21 26.08 18.63
N PRO A 202 -24.62 26.55 19.83
CA PRO A 202 -23.87 27.57 20.57
C PRO A 202 -22.41 27.17 20.82
N LYS A 203 -21.49 27.93 20.22
CA LYS A 203 -20.04 27.75 20.36
C LYS A 203 -19.63 28.32 21.72
N SER A 204 -19.18 27.46 22.63
CA SER A 204 -18.68 27.86 23.93
C SER A 204 -17.27 27.32 24.15
N PRO A 205 -16.38 28.04 24.84
CA PRO A 205 -15.05 27.52 25.14
C PRO A 205 -15.14 26.24 25.95
N LYS A 206 -14.18 25.34 25.76
CA LYS A 206 -13.99 24.14 26.57
C LYS A 206 -12.92 24.45 27.60
N ALA A 207 -13.16 24.06 28.85
CA ALA A 207 -12.15 24.20 29.90
C ALA A 207 -10.94 23.32 29.58
N THR A 208 -9.74 23.83 29.82
CA THR A 208 -8.52 23.03 29.67
C THR A 208 -8.56 21.84 30.63
N ILE A 209 -8.39 20.63 30.10
CA ILE A 209 -8.37 19.40 30.89
C ILE A 209 -6.90 18.99 31.02
N ALA A 210 -6.40 19.01 32.25
CA ALA A 210 -5.09 18.48 32.57
C ALA A 210 -5.20 16.97 32.80
N LEU A 211 -4.41 16.19 32.07
CA LEU A 211 -4.27 14.74 32.26
C LEU A 211 -2.88 14.47 32.83
N ASP A 212 -2.77 13.53 33.77
CA ASP A 212 -1.47 13.07 34.28
C ASP A 212 -0.86 12.10 33.25
N PRO A 213 0.33 12.38 32.68
CA PRO A 213 1.01 11.48 31.76
C PRO A 213 1.18 10.05 32.28
N LYS A 214 1.24 9.86 33.61
CA LYS A 214 1.34 8.53 34.23
C LYS A 214 0.10 7.66 33.97
N ASP A 215 -1.07 8.27 33.79
CA ASP A 215 -2.31 7.54 33.55
C ASP A 215 -2.32 6.83 32.18
N PHE A 216 -1.51 7.30 31.23
CA PHE A 216 -1.47 6.79 29.86
C PHE A 216 -0.05 6.55 29.33
N GLN A 217 0.90 6.33 30.24
CA GLN A 217 2.31 6.07 29.89
C GLN A 217 2.48 4.82 29.00
N GLN A 218 1.57 3.85 29.08
CA GLN A 218 1.54 2.67 28.21
C GLN A 218 1.00 2.97 26.80
N LEU A 219 0.53 4.19 26.52
CA LEU A 219 0.19 4.62 25.17
C LEU A 219 1.22 5.61 24.62
N GLN A 220 1.82 6.40 25.52
CA GLN A 220 2.90 7.34 25.25
C GLN A 220 3.98 7.19 26.32
N PRO A 221 4.97 6.30 26.13
CA PRO A 221 6.01 6.09 27.13
C PRO A 221 6.77 7.38 27.46
N PRO A 222 7.23 7.55 28.70
CA PRO A 222 8.03 8.69 29.10
C PRO A 222 9.27 8.82 28.22
N ARG A 223 9.45 10.02 27.65
CA ARG A 223 10.64 10.36 26.86
C ARG A 223 11.89 10.36 27.75
N VAL A 224 12.92 9.63 27.31
CA VAL A 224 14.26 9.61 27.92
C VAL A 224 15.27 10.13 26.89
N ASP A 225 15.77 11.34 27.11
CA ASP A 225 16.75 11.96 26.23
C ASP A 225 18.16 11.38 26.43
N ILE A 226 18.67 10.70 25.41
CA ILE A 226 20.01 10.15 25.37
C ILE A 226 20.90 11.08 24.55
N LYS A 227 21.97 11.60 25.18
CA LYS A 227 22.95 12.47 24.50
C LYS A 227 23.47 11.79 23.22
N LYS A 228 23.57 12.56 22.14
CA LYS A 228 24.10 12.07 20.87
C LYS A 228 25.49 11.45 21.06
N ASN A 229 25.61 10.17 20.74
CA ASN A 229 26.86 9.44 20.66
C ASN A 229 26.81 8.49 19.47
N ASP A 230 27.71 8.68 18.51
CA ASP A 230 27.86 7.86 17.30
C ASP A 230 29.27 7.20 17.26
N THR A 231 30.01 7.20 18.38
CA THR A 231 31.34 6.58 18.43
C THR A 231 31.18 5.07 18.22
N PRO A 232 31.85 4.47 17.22
CA PRO A 232 31.79 3.04 17.01
C PRO A 232 32.33 2.27 18.22
N LEU A 233 31.74 1.10 18.49
CA LEU A 233 32.11 0.28 19.65
C LEU A 233 33.04 -0.87 19.24
N PRO A 234 33.98 -1.30 20.11
CA PRO A 234 34.73 -2.52 19.87
C PRO A 234 33.77 -3.71 19.81
N ALA A 235 34.04 -4.65 18.90
CA ALA A 235 33.19 -5.81 18.68
C ALA A 235 34.04 -7.06 18.34
N PRO A 236 33.63 -8.26 18.79
CA PRO A 236 34.32 -9.51 18.47
C PRO A 236 33.89 -10.07 17.11
N PHE A 237 33.40 -9.24 16.19
CA PHE A 237 32.89 -9.66 14.89
C PHE A 237 33.10 -8.59 13.81
N ARG A 238 32.90 -9.00 12.56
CA ARG A 238 32.89 -8.15 11.37
C ARG A 238 31.77 -8.60 10.43
N ALA A 239 30.95 -7.66 9.97
CA ALA A 239 29.97 -7.90 8.92
C ALA A 239 30.50 -7.37 7.57
N SER A 240 30.30 -8.11 6.49
CA SER A 240 30.79 -7.77 5.15
C SER A 240 29.93 -8.37 4.04
N ILE A 241 30.28 -8.06 2.79
CA ILE A 241 29.71 -8.69 1.59
C ILE A 241 30.82 -9.50 0.94
N GLU A 242 30.56 -10.78 0.66
CA GLU A 242 31.43 -11.68 -0.08
C GLU A 242 30.58 -12.39 -1.14
N ASP A 243 31.00 -12.32 -2.40
CA ASP A 243 30.29 -12.94 -3.55
C ASP A 243 28.79 -12.59 -3.63
N GLY A 244 28.42 -11.36 -3.24
CA GLY A 244 27.03 -10.89 -3.22
C GLY A 244 26.20 -11.34 -2.00
N HIS A 245 26.76 -12.20 -1.15
CA HIS A 245 26.16 -12.66 0.09
C HIS A 245 26.61 -11.80 1.28
N LEU A 246 25.74 -11.67 2.27
CA LEU A 246 26.09 -11.17 3.60
C LEU A 246 27.02 -12.19 4.26
N ARG A 247 28.07 -11.70 4.92
CA ARG A 247 29.01 -12.50 5.69
C ARG A 247 29.19 -11.92 7.08
N LEU A 248 29.06 -12.76 8.10
CA LEU A 248 29.40 -12.45 9.49
C LEU A 248 30.62 -13.28 9.90
N ASP A 249 31.76 -12.62 10.12
CA ASP A 249 32.94 -13.22 10.77
C ASP A 249 32.89 -12.92 12.27
N ILE A 250 33.01 -13.93 13.14
CA ILE A 250 32.84 -13.76 14.59
C ILE A 250 33.85 -14.58 15.39
N ARG A 251 34.38 -14.00 16.47
CA ARG A 251 35.21 -14.68 17.46
C ARG A 251 34.34 -15.08 18.66
N ILE A 252 34.31 -16.38 18.95
CA ILE A 252 33.63 -16.94 20.11
C ILE A 252 34.68 -17.71 20.90
N ASN A 253 34.94 -17.27 22.13
CA ASN A 253 36.07 -17.74 22.93
C ASN A 253 37.40 -17.58 22.15
N ASN A 254 38.14 -18.68 21.94
CA ASN A 254 39.42 -18.68 21.22
C ASN A 254 39.31 -19.10 19.74
N HIS A 255 38.09 -19.26 19.22
CA HIS A 255 37.84 -19.71 17.84
C HIS A 255 37.23 -18.61 17.00
N THR A 256 37.48 -18.64 15.68
CA THR A 256 36.85 -17.71 14.72
C THR A 256 35.98 -18.48 13.74
N TYR A 257 34.73 -18.05 13.63
CA TYR A 257 33.72 -18.64 12.76
C TYR A 257 33.27 -17.65 11.70
N PHE A 258 32.66 -18.14 10.62
CA PHE A 258 31.89 -17.31 9.71
C PHE A 258 30.53 -17.92 9.35
N ILE A 259 29.54 -17.07 9.12
CA ILE A 259 28.24 -17.44 8.54
C ILE A 259 28.07 -16.62 7.27
N ARG A 260 27.60 -17.23 6.18
CA ARG A 260 27.27 -16.54 4.92
C ARG A 260 25.84 -16.83 4.47
N GLY A 261 25.16 -15.83 3.93
CA GLY A 261 23.76 -15.94 3.51
C GLY A 261 23.26 -14.72 2.75
N ASP A 262 22.07 -14.82 2.18
CA ASP A 262 21.38 -13.71 1.50
C ASP A 262 20.44 -12.91 2.41
N ASP A 263 20.10 -13.46 3.58
CA ASP A 263 19.13 -12.95 4.54
C ASP A 263 19.77 -12.70 5.92
N ASP A 264 19.71 -11.46 6.43
CA ASP A 264 20.32 -11.09 7.71
C ASP A 264 19.67 -11.82 8.89
N PHE A 265 18.34 -11.93 8.91
CA PHE A 265 17.62 -12.59 9.99
C PHE A 265 17.94 -14.08 10.08
N ARG A 266 18.16 -14.77 8.96
CA ARG A 266 18.61 -16.17 8.95
C ARG A 266 20.02 -16.33 9.47
N ILE A 267 20.92 -15.39 9.19
CA ILE A 267 22.26 -15.37 9.78
C ILE A 267 22.16 -15.21 11.30
N GLU A 268 21.32 -14.28 11.77
CA GLU A 268 21.07 -14.04 13.21
C GLU A 268 20.46 -15.28 13.90
N TYR A 269 19.46 -15.91 13.28
CA TYR A 269 18.84 -17.14 13.78
C TYR A 269 19.84 -18.29 13.87
N THR A 270 20.65 -18.47 12.83
CA THR A 270 21.71 -19.48 12.77
C THR A 270 22.72 -19.27 13.88
N LEU A 271 23.14 -18.02 14.12
CA LEU A 271 24.07 -17.69 15.20
C LEU A 271 23.48 -18.00 16.58
N MET A 272 22.21 -17.65 16.84
CA MET A 272 21.54 -17.98 18.09
C MET A 272 21.53 -19.50 18.34
N ARG A 273 21.17 -20.29 17.31
CA ARG A 273 21.15 -21.76 17.40
C ARG A 273 22.54 -22.34 17.65
N PHE A 274 23.55 -21.83 16.95
CA PHE A 274 24.94 -22.21 17.14
C PHE A 274 25.45 -21.92 18.56
N LEU A 275 25.11 -20.75 19.11
CA LEU A 275 25.48 -20.39 20.48
C LEU A 275 24.78 -21.31 21.49
N GLY A 276 23.49 -21.59 21.33
CA GLY A 276 22.73 -22.50 22.19
C GLY A 276 22.93 -22.18 23.68
N LYS A 277 23.55 -23.11 24.43
CA LYS A 277 23.86 -22.92 25.86
C LYS A 277 25.00 -21.91 26.13
N ASN A 278 25.83 -21.62 25.13
CA ASN A 278 26.92 -20.65 25.20
C ASN A 278 26.46 -19.21 24.91
N LYS A 279 25.18 -18.88 25.17
CA LYS A 279 24.65 -17.53 24.93
C LYS A 279 25.38 -16.41 25.67
N SER A 280 26.06 -16.73 26.77
CA SER A 280 26.89 -15.80 27.53
C SER A 280 28.22 -15.44 26.85
N ALA A 281 28.56 -16.08 25.73
CA ALA A 281 29.78 -15.76 24.98
C ALA A 281 29.70 -14.40 24.28
N LEU A 282 28.50 -13.83 24.15
CA LEU A 282 28.26 -12.48 23.66
C LEU A 282 27.50 -11.68 24.72
N SER A 283 28.02 -10.52 25.07
CA SER A 283 27.34 -9.56 25.92
C SER A 283 26.10 -8.99 25.21
N PRO A 284 25.10 -8.46 25.95
CA PRO A 284 23.90 -7.87 25.35
C PRO A 284 24.21 -6.76 24.34
N ILE A 285 25.23 -5.93 24.58
CA ILE A 285 25.62 -4.86 23.65
C ILE A 285 26.18 -5.41 22.34
N GLU A 286 26.97 -6.49 22.39
CA GLU A 286 27.47 -7.17 21.20
C GLU A 286 26.33 -7.80 20.39
N GLN A 287 25.32 -8.36 21.05
CA GLN A 287 24.12 -8.90 20.39
C GLN A 287 23.37 -7.82 19.60
N PHE A 288 23.14 -6.64 20.19
CA PHE A 288 22.54 -5.51 19.44
C PHE A 288 23.40 -5.07 18.26
N LEU A 289 24.72 -4.97 18.45
CA LEU A 289 25.63 -4.51 17.40
C LEU A 289 25.70 -5.49 16.22
N ILE A 290 25.59 -6.81 16.44
CA ILE A 290 25.57 -7.81 15.37
C ILE A 290 24.42 -7.54 14.43
N GLY A 291 23.20 -7.44 14.95
CA GLY A 291 22.02 -7.19 14.12
C GLY A 291 22.09 -5.84 13.43
N ALA A 292 22.56 -4.80 14.14
CA ALA A 292 22.73 -3.46 13.58
C ALA A 292 23.71 -3.45 12.39
N GLU A 293 24.84 -4.15 12.49
CA GLU A 293 25.86 -4.22 11.45
C GLU A 293 25.46 -5.10 10.26
N LEU A 294 24.82 -6.24 10.50
CA LEU A 294 24.29 -7.09 9.42
C LEU A 294 23.24 -6.33 8.60
N ASN A 295 22.28 -5.69 9.28
CA ASN A 295 21.27 -4.88 8.62
C ASN A 295 21.86 -3.64 7.94
N ARG A 296 22.93 -3.04 8.49
CA ARG A 296 23.68 -1.97 7.80
C ARG A 296 24.20 -2.48 6.47
N ILE A 297 24.97 -3.57 6.47
CA ILE A 297 25.53 -4.15 5.25
C ILE A 297 24.44 -4.53 4.25
N ASN A 298 23.32 -5.10 4.71
CA ASN A 298 22.20 -5.43 3.84
C ASN A 298 21.57 -4.19 3.19
N VAL A 299 21.40 -3.10 3.94
CA VAL A 299 20.94 -1.81 3.41
C VAL A 299 21.96 -1.19 2.43
N GLU A 300 23.26 -1.31 2.70
CA GLU A 300 24.29 -0.84 1.78
C GLU A 300 24.28 -1.62 0.47
N ARG A 301 24.05 -2.94 0.54
CA ARG A 301 23.86 -3.82 -0.61
C ARG A 301 22.65 -3.39 -1.44
N SER A 302 21.51 -3.12 -0.82
CA SER A 302 20.29 -2.74 -1.55
C SER A 302 20.34 -1.33 -2.13
N LEU A 303 20.97 -0.38 -1.43
CA LEU A 303 21.05 1.02 -1.86
C LEU A 303 22.29 1.37 -2.66
N SER A 304 23.25 0.44 -2.80
CA SER A 304 24.58 0.70 -3.36
C SER A 304 25.26 1.94 -2.76
N LYS A 305 25.05 2.18 -1.45
CA LYS A 305 25.53 3.38 -0.75
C LYS A 305 26.15 2.98 0.58
N ARG A 306 27.44 3.25 0.76
CA ARG A 306 28.15 3.01 2.03
C ARG A 306 27.69 3.95 3.13
N THR A 307 27.69 3.44 4.35
CA THR A 307 27.37 4.15 5.59
C THR A 307 28.42 3.86 6.66
N PRO A 308 28.70 4.82 7.57
CA PRO A 308 29.63 4.58 8.67
C PRO A 308 29.23 3.37 9.52
N SER A 309 30.20 2.49 9.78
CA SER A 309 30.10 1.34 10.70
C SER A 309 29.74 1.77 12.12
N PHE A 310 28.93 0.96 12.80
CA PHE A 310 28.61 1.05 14.22
C PHE A 310 29.64 0.38 15.11
N VAL A 311 30.54 -0.43 14.53
CA VAL A 311 31.64 -1.09 15.21
C VAL A 311 33.00 -0.57 14.75
N LEU A 312 33.98 -0.62 15.65
CA LEU A 312 35.37 -0.32 15.31
C LEU A 312 35.89 -1.36 14.32
N GLU A 313 36.64 -0.88 13.33
CA GLU A 313 37.29 -1.74 12.35
C GLU A 313 38.21 -2.74 13.04
N ASN A 314 38.12 -4.00 12.60
CA ASN A 314 38.91 -5.09 13.14
C ASN A 314 39.24 -6.10 12.02
N ASN A 315 40.30 -6.88 12.24
CA ASN A 315 40.82 -7.85 11.27
C ASN A 315 40.32 -9.27 11.54
N ILE A 316 39.13 -9.42 12.14
CA ILE A 316 38.58 -10.75 12.39
C ILE A 316 38.21 -11.38 11.05
N SER A 317 38.66 -12.61 10.86
CA SER A 317 38.35 -13.47 9.72
C SER A 317 38.03 -14.85 10.26
N GLY A 318 36.81 -15.31 10.00
CA GLY A 318 36.34 -16.63 10.38
C GLY A 318 37.10 -17.72 9.64
N THR A 319 37.49 -18.76 10.37
CA THR A 319 38.21 -19.91 9.81
C THR A 319 37.32 -21.15 9.68
N GLU A 320 36.25 -21.22 10.47
CA GLU A 320 35.29 -22.32 10.48
C GLU A 320 33.90 -21.84 10.05
N GLU A 321 33.28 -22.50 9.07
CA GLU A 321 31.93 -22.14 8.60
C GLU A 321 30.86 -22.69 9.54
N ILE A 322 29.88 -21.85 9.88
CA ILE A 322 28.61 -22.26 10.48
C ILE A 322 27.57 -22.23 9.36
N PHE A 323 27.02 -23.39 9.02
CA PHE A 323 26.00 -23.51 7.98
C PHE A 323 24.67 -22.91 8.43
N LEU A 324 23.98 -22.25 7.49
CA LEU A 324 22.66 -21.67 7.74
C LEU A 324 21.63 -22.72 8.15
N GLU A 325 20.79 -22.37 9.12
CA GLU A 325 19.61 -23.15 9.46
C GLU A 325 18.61 -23.15 8.27
N PRO A 326 18.05 -24.32 7.91
CA PRO A 326 17.14 -24.43 6.76
C PRO A 326 15.75 -23.84 7.04
N THR A 327 15.37 -23.72 8.31
CA THR A 327 14.06 -23.25 8.74
C THR A 327 14.19 -22.20 9.85
N LEU A 328 13.36 -21.17 9.76
CA LEU A 328 13.26 -20.11 10.76
C LEU A 328 12.04 -20.36 11.64
N SER A 329 12.18 -20.17 12.94
CA SER A 329 11.05 -20.15 13.88
C SER A 329 11.26 -18.98 14.83
N LEU A 330 10.29 -18.07 14.93
CA LEU A 330 10.32 -16.97 15.89
C LEU A 330 9.29 -17.22 16.99
N ILE A 331 9.76 -17.23 18.24
CA ILE A 331 8.93 -17.29 19.44
C ILE A 331 8.95 -15.89 20.04
N PRO A 332 7.81 -15.19 20.09
CA PRO A 332 7.78 -13.82 20.60
C PRO A 332 8.02 -13.78 22.11
N ASP A 333 8.63 -12.68 22.55
CA ASP A 333 8.75 -12.30 23.96
C ASP A 333 7.36 -11.96 24.49
N LYS A 334 7.03 -12.53 25.66
CA LYS A 334 5.69 -12.43 26.25
C LYS A 334 5.60 -11.35 27.32
N GLU A 335 6.71 -10.70 27.66
CA GLU A 335 6.79 -9.65 28.67
C GLU A 335 6.95 -8.27 28.04
N TYR A 336 7.82 -8.16 27.04
CA TYR A 336 8.20 -6.90 26.42
C TYR A 336 8.06 -6.92 24.91
N TYR A 337 7.75 -5.76 24.33
CA TYR A 337 7.87 -5.54 22.89
C TYR A 337 8.46 -4.16 22.61
N TYR A 338 9.18 -4.04 21.50
CA TYR A 338 9.88 -2.82 21.12
C TYR A 338 9.28 -2.23 19.86
N LYS A 339 9.06 -0.91 19.88
CA LYS A 339 8.70 -0.12 18.70
C LYS A 339 9.85 0.82 18.37
N ILE A 340 10.41 0.67 17.18
CA ILE A 340 11.51 1.47 16.67
C ILE A 340 10.96 2.40 15.59
N GLY A 341 11.43 3.64 15.59
CA GLY A 341 10.97 4.63 14.63
C GLY A 341 11.84 5.87 14.59
N LEU A 342 11.38 6.86 13.82
CA LEU A 342 11.93 8.21 13.81
C LEU A 342 10.85 9.17 14.33
N SER A 343 11.18 10.07 15.24
CA SER A 343 10.33 11.22 15.62
C SER A 343 11.21 12.40 15.93
N ASP A 344 10.74 13.60 15.58
CA ASP A 344 11.41 14.87 15.89
C ASP A 344 12.88 14.93 15.41
N ASP A 345 13.18 14.32 14.25
CA ASP A 345 14.55 14.14 13.72
C ASP A 345 15.49 13.38 14.66
N GLU A 346 14.95 12.46 15.45
CA GLU A 346 15.66 11.59 16.38
C GLU A 346 15.23 10.13 16.20
N LEU A 347 16.14 9.22 16.56
CA LEU A 347 15.84 7.81 16.73
C LEU A 347 14.92 7.65 17.94
N SER A 348 13.85 6.88 17.77
CA SER A 348 12.89 6.45 18.79
C SER A 348 13.10 4.98 19.08
N VAL A 349 13.30 4.62 20.34
CA VAL A 349 13.21 3.22 20.78
C VAL A 349 12.28 3.15 21.97
N MET A 350 11.04 2.73 21.70
CA MET A 350 10.01 2.56 22.71
C MET A 350 10.03 1.12 23.23
N CYS A 351 10.22 0.94 24.53
CA CYS A 351 10.00 -0.33 25.20
C CYS A 351 8.63 -0.31 25.86
N MET A 352 7.82 -1.29 25.49
CA MET A 352 6.47 -1.49 25.98
C MET A 352 6.41 -2.79 26.76
N ALA A 353 5.45 -2.90 27.68
CA ALA A 353 5.23 -4.12 28.45
C ALA A 353 3.79 -4.60 28.29
N PHE A 354 3.60 -5.92 28.29
CA PHE A 354 2.25 -6.49 28.30
C PHE A 354 1.55 -6.30 29.66
N ASP A 355 2.32 -6.21 30.74
CA ASP A 355 1.85 -5.79 32.06
C ASP A 355 1.89 -4.26 32.19
N THR A 356 0.72 -3.65 32.40
CA THR A 356 0.56 -2.19 32.55
C THR A 356 1.31 -1.60 33.75
N CYS A 357 1.70 -2.42 34.72
CA CYS A 357 2.44 -1.99 35.90
C CYS A 357 3.97 -1.96 35.69
N ALA A 358 4.48 -2.49 34.58
CA ALA A 358 5.90 -2.45 34.28
C ALA A 358 6.35 -1.08 33.75
N GLU A 359 7.61 -0.75 34.00
CA GLU A 359 8.26 0.45 33.49
C GLU A 359 8.31 0.42 31.96
N VAL A 360 7.86 1.51 31.33
CA VAL A 360 7.97 1.76 29.89
C VAL A 360 8.75 3.05 29.66
N PHE A 361 9.36 3.17 28.49
CA PHE A 361 10.17 4.34 28.14
C PHE A 361 10.28 4.50 26.62
N ASP A 362 10.59 5.72 26.19
CA ASP A 362 10.89 6.07 24.80
C ASP A 362 12.25 6.76 24.74
N LEU A 363 13.28 6.01 24.34
CA LEU A 363 14.64 6.53 24.21
C LEU A 363 14.72 7.43 22.97
N ARG A 364 15.20 8.65 23.16
CA ARG A 364 15.37 9.65 22.10
C ARG A 364 16.84 10.02 21.92
N SER A 365 17.36 9.89 20.71
CA SER A 365 18.72 10.34 20.40
C SER A 365 18.96 10.59 18.92
N LYS A 366 19.90 11.48 18.62
CA LYS A 366 20.50 11.60 17.26
C LYS A 366 21.63 10.60 17.02
N GLY A 367 22.08 9.89 18.05
CA GLY A 367 23.12 8.87 17.98
C GLY A 367 22.59 7.49 18.34
N ILE A 368 23.35 6.44 17.99
CA ILE A 368 22.93 5.05 18.22
C ILE A 368 23.64 4.41 19.42
N THR A 369 24.91 4.76 19.66
CA THR A 369 25.77 4.12 20.66
C THR A 369 25.23 4.30 22.08
N GLY A 370 24.71 5.49 22.41
CA GLY A 370 24.10 5.75 23.71
C GLY A 370 22.84 4.92 23.96
N ILE A 371 22.05 4.67 22.91
CA ILE A 371 20.84 3.83 22.98
C ILE A 371 21.23 2.38 23.25
N PHE A 372 22.21 1.83 22.52
CA PHE A 372 22.66 0.45 22.76
C PHE A 372 23.26 0.27 24.14
N THR A 373 24.05 1.22 24.62
CA THR A 373 24.60 1.18 25.98
C THR A 373 23.47 1.12 27.01
N TRP A 374 22.50 2.03 26.92
CA TRP A 374 21.36 2.07 27.85
C TRP A 374 20.52 0.79 27.80
N LEU A 375 20.20 0.29 26.60
CA LEU A 375 19.42 -0.95 26.43
C LEU A 375 20.16 -2.16 26.99
N SER A 376 21.48 -2.23 26.80
CA SER A 376 22.31 -3.32 27.33
C SER A 376 22.38 -3.32 28.86
N GLU A 377 22.43 -2.14 29.49
CA GLU A 377 22.45 -1.99 30.95
C GLU A 377 21.11 -2.39 31.58
N LYS A 378 19.99 -2.00 30.94
CA LYS A 378 18.65 -2.31 31.43
C LYS A 378 18.20 -3.74 31.12
N ASN A 379 18.67 -4.29 29.99
CA ASN A 379 18.43 -5.65 29.52
C ASN A 379 16.98 -6.15 29.73
N ARG A 380 16.00 -5.32 29.32
CA ARG A 380 14.56 -5.58 29.44
C ARG A 380 14.07 -6.59 28.38
N PHE A 381 14.50 -7.83 28.53
CA PHE A 381 14.08 -8.96 27.69
C PHE A 381 13.69 -10.11 28.60
N GLN A 382 12.67 -10.87 28.22
CA GLN A 382 12.37 -12.12 28.89
C GLN A 382 13.61 -13.03 28.83
N ASN A 383 13.90 -13.76 29.90
CA ASN A 383 14.93 -14.80 29.85
C ASN A 383 14.32 -16.08 29.29
N TYR A 384 14.37 -16.24 27.97
CA TYR A 384 13.85 -17.41 27.25
C TYR A 384 14.81 -17.84 26.12
N GLU A 385 14.40 -18.81 25.30
CA GLU A 385 15.29 -19.46 24.33
C GLU A 385 15.70 -18.59 23.13
N MET A 386 14.95 -17.53 22.79
CA MET A 386 15.27 -16.62 21.68
C MET A 386 15.64 -15.21 22.12
N ASP A 387 16.03 -15.02 23.38
CA ASP A 387 16.38 -13.71 23.92
C ASP A 387 17.53 -13.03 23.15
N ILE A 388 18.55 -13.79 22.71
CA ILE A 388 19.63 -13.27 21.86
C ILE A 388 19.09 -12.81 20.49
N LEU A 389 18.28 -13.66 19.84
CA LEU A 389 17.73 -13.34 18.52
C LEU A 389 16.89 -12.08 18.57
N HIS A 390 16.08 -11.92 19.62
CA HIS A 390 15.35 -10.69 19.86
C HIS A 390 16.26 -9.47 20.01
N ARG A 391 17.36 -9.57 20.76
CA ARG A 391 18.32 -8.46 20.85
C ARG A 391 18.97 -8.15 19.49
N MET A 392 19.32 -9.16 18.70
CA MET A 392 19.85 -8.98 17.35
C MET A 392 18.83 -8.28 16.45
N ASP A 393 17.58 -8.75 16.38
CA ASP A 393 16.53 -8.13 15.58
C ASP A 393 16.27 -6.69 16.00
N ILE A 394 16.11 -6.40 17.31
CA ILE A 394 15.97 -5.03 17.81
C ILE A 394 17.19 -4.17 17.40
N GLY A 395 18.41 -4.73 17.48
CA GLY A 395 19.63 -4.10 17.00
C GLY A 395 19.56 -3.76 15.50
N GLY A 396 19.08 -4.70 14.68
CA GLY A 396 18.86 -4.54 13.24
C GLY A 396 17.87 -3.42 12.93
N GLN A 397 16.70 -3.42 13.57
CA GLN A 397 15.70 -2.36 13.41
C GLN A 397 16.27 -0.98 13.78
N ILE A 398 17.00 -0.88 14.89
CA ILE A 398 17.64 0.36 15.35
C ILE A 398 18.71 0.82 14.35
N GLY A 399 19.53 -0.10 13.84
CA GLY A 399 20.55 0.17 12.82
C GLY A 399 19.93 0.74 11.54
N ARG A 400 18.87 0.09 11.02
CA ARG A 400 18.13 0.58 9.84
C ARG A 400 17.51 1.95 10.07
N ALA A 401 16.86 2.15 11.21
CA ALA A 401 16.29 3.45 11.57
C ALA A 401 17.37 4.54 11.65
N ARG A 402 18.53 4.26 12.24
CA ARG A 402 19.65 5.20 12.30
C ARG A 402 20.19 5.57 10.91
N ILE A 403 20.29 4.60 10.01
CA ILE A 403 20.69 4.83 8.61
C ILE A 403 19.65 5.70 7.93
N ALA A 404 18.36 5.38 8.07
CA ALA A 404 17.27 6.18 7.51
C ALA A 404 17.34 7.63 8.01
N LEU A 405 17.51 7.85 9.31
CA LEU A 405 17.70 9.17 9.90
C LEU A 405 18.91 9.92 9.30
N ARG A 406 20.05 9.22 9.12
CA ARG A 406 21.27 9.81 8.54
C ARG A 406 21.07 10.24 7.09
N LEU A 407 20.30 9.47 6.34
CA LEU A 407 20.07 9.67 4.91
C LEU A 407 18.85 10.56 4.61
N GLY A 408 18.08 10.94 5.64
CA GLY A 408 16.81 11.65 5.46
C GLY A 408 15.71 10.79 4.83
N TYR A 409 15.76 9.48 5.06
CA TYR A 409 14.79 8.51 4.56
C TYR A 409 13.76 8.19 5.64
N SER A 410 12.60 7.71 5.22
CA SER A 410 11.58 7.17 6.12
C SER A 410 11.94 5.74 6.52
N PHE A 411 11.50 5.33 7.70
CA PHE A 411 11.72 3.99 8.24
C PHE A 411 10.38 3.42 8.71
N ILE A 412 10.12 2.15 8.39
CA ILE A 412 9.02 1.38 8.92
C ILE A 412 9.63 0.09 9.47
N GLN A 413 9.39 -0.18 10.75
CA GLN A 413 9.85 -1.41 11.41
C GLN A 413 9.32 -2.64 10.68
N ASP A 414 10.12 -3.71 10.65
CA ASP A 414 9.83 -5.00 9.99
C ASP A 414 9.85 -4.96 8.46
N PHE A 415 10.03 -3.79 7.84
CA PHE A 415 10.24 -3.69 6.39
C PHE A 415 11.74 -3.78 6.08
N PRO A 416 12.15 -4.64 5.13
CA PRO A 416 13.58 -4.84 4.82
C PRO A 416 14.23 -3.58 4.22
N ASN A 417 13.45 -2.77 3.51
CA ASN A 417 13.94 -1.59 2.81
C ASN A 417 13.62 -0.31 3.61
N ILE A 418 14.61 0.58 3.69
CA ILE A 418 14.37 1.96 4.11
C ILE A 418 13.76 2.77 2.97
N PHE A 419 12.86 3.68 3.30
CA PHE A 419 11.97 4.34 2.35
C PHE A 419 12.56 5.69 1.94
N LYS A 420 13.22 5.71 0.80
CA LYS A 420 13.48 6.97 0.09
C LYS A 420 12.23 7.34 -0.69
N ILE A 421 11.73 8.58 -0.55
CA ILE A 421 10.70 9.07 -1.45
C ILE A 421 11.31 9.11 -2.85
N ASN A 422 10.89 8.19 -3.71
CA ASN A 422 11.24 8.18 -5.12
C ASN A 422 10.45 9.28 -5.81
N THR A 423 11.11 10.25 -6.44
CA THR A 423 10.47 11.35 -7.19
C THR A 423 11.00 11.47 -8.62
N THR A 424 11.82 10.51 -9.06
CA THR A 424 12.63 10.65 -10.28
C THR A 424 12.48 9.50 -11.26
N GLU A 425 12.22 8.29 -10.79
CA GLU A 425 12.26 7.08 -11.60
C GLU A 425 10.91 6.36 -11.50
N LEU A 426 10.35 5.92 -12.63
CA LEU A 426 9.14 5.10 -12.65
C LEU A 426 9.56 3.63 -12.63
N PRO A 427 9.50 2.92 -11.50
CA PRO A 427 10.02 1.56 -11.45
C PRO A 427 9.09 0.58 -12.16
N LEU A 428 9.67 -0.51 -12.67
CA LEU A 428 8.96 -1.75 -12.94
C LEU A 428 8.92 -2.58 -11.65
N VAL A 429 7.73 -2.85 -11.13
CA VAL A 429 7.52 -3.79 -10.03
C VAL A 429 6.86 -5.05 -10.56
N ILE A 430 7.41 -6.21 -10.18
CA ILE A 430 6.87 -7.52 -10.52
C ILE A 430 6.44 -8.23 -9.23
N ALA A 431 5.19 -8.69 -9.16
CA ALA A 431 4.69 -9.49 -8.06
C ALA A 431 4.12 -10.80 -8.60
N GLU A 432 4.46 -11.93 -7.98
CA GLU A 432 3.95 -13.25 -8.36
C GLU A 432 3.64 -14.10 -7.14
N SER A 433 2.62 -14.96 -7.27
CA SER A 433 2.22 -15.97 -6.28
C SER A 433 1.18 -16.92 -6.87
N ASP A 434 0.86 -17.99 -6.16
CA ASP A 434 -0.26 -18.93 -6.45
C ASP A 434 -1.58 -18.54 -5.77
N SER A 435 -1.62 -17.35 -5.16
CA SER A 435 -2.77 -16.81 -4.43
C SER A 435 -3.03 -15.37 -4.84
N PHE A 436 -4.31 -15.04 -5.08
CA PHE A 436 -4.68 -13.66 -5.38
C PHE A 436 -4.22 -12.66 -4.31
N LEU A 437 -4.46 -13.01 -3.03
CA LEU A 437 -4.18 -12.11 -1.92
C LEU A 437 -2.67 -11.82 -1.82
N ASP A 438 -1.83 -12.86 -1.94
CA ASP A 438 -0.39 -12.70 -1.81
C ASP A 438 0.20 -11.89 -2.97
N THR A 439 -0.21 -12.17 -4.21
CA THR A 439 0.19 -11.38 -5.39
C THR A 439 -0.21 -9.92 -5.22
N HIS A 440 -1.46 -9.64 -4.84
CA HIS A 440 -1.94 -8.26 -4.68
C HIS A 440 -1.27 -7.55 -3.49
N ARG A 441 -1.04 -8.25 -2.38
CA ARG A 441 -0.30 -7.75 -1.20
C ARG A 441 1.10 -7.32 -1.59
N ASN A 442 1.83 -8.20 -2.27
CA ASN A 442 3.20 -7.94 -2.71
C ASN A 442 3.25 -6.81 -3.75
N LEU A 443 2.27 -6.75 -4.65
CA LEU A 443 2.12 -5.66 -5.62
C LEU A 443 1.94 -4.30 -4.92
N LEU A 444 0.96 -4.21 -4.01
CA LEU A 444 0.70 -2.98 -3.25
C LEU A 444 1.89 -2.58 -2.40
N MET A 445 2.55 -3.54 -1.76
CA MET A 445 3.75 -3.30 -0.98
C MET A 445 4.85 -2.69 -1.84
N LYS A 446 5.21 -3.31 -2.97
CA LYS A 446 6.26 -2.80 -3.87
C LYS A 446 5.92 -1.42 -4.44
N VAL A 447 4.69 -1.19 -4.90
CA VAL A 447 4.28 0.14 -5.40
C VAL A 447 4.30 1.16 -4.27
N TYR A 448 3.86 0.78 -3.07
CA TYR A 448 3.91 1.65 -1.92
C TYR A 448 5.36 1.95 -1.51
N THR A 449 6.31 1.02 -1.61
CA THR A 449 7.68 1.22 -1.13
C THR A 449 8.60 1.87 -2.17
N GLU A 450 8.43 1.52 -3.45
CA GLU A 450 9.36 1.85 -4.55
C GLU A 450 8.77 2.85 -5.55
N GLY A 451 7.43 2.95 -5.63
CA GLY A 451 6.73 3.74 -6.63
C GLY A 451 7.09 5.23 -6.58
N ILE A 452 7.11 5.86 -7.77
CA ILE A 452 7.34 7.29 -7.89
C ILE A 452 6.21 8.07 -7.21
N THR A 453 6.57 9.00 -6.34
CA THR A 453 5.68 9.86 -5.59
C THR A 453 5.55 11.21 -6.29
N GLU A 454 4.36 11.50 -6.81
CA GLU A 454 4.06 12.78 -7.46
C GLU A 454 2.66 13.28 -7.07
N ALA A 455 2.42 14.58 -7.28
CA ALA A 455 1.09 15.14 -7.13
C ALA A 455 0.16 14.55 -8.20
N HIS A 456 -1.03 14.11 -7.79
CA HIS A 456 -2.06 13.70 -8.72
C HIS A 456 -2.53 14.92 -9.52
N GLY A 457 -2.90 14.74 -10.79
CA GLY A 457 -3.45 15.82 -11.65
C GLY A 457 -4.77 16.44 -11.16
N ASP A 458 -5.32 15.91 -10.07
CA ASP A 458 -6.47 16.44 -9.34
C ASP A 458 -5.98 16.65 -7.91
N GLU A 459 -5.81 17.91 -7.52
CA GLU A 459 -5.25 18.30 -6.22
C GLU A 459 -6.02 17.70 -5.04
N ARG A 460 -7.32 17.42 -5.22
CA ARG A 460 -8.15 16.79 -4.18
C ARG A 460 -7.71 15.36 -3.88
N LYS A 461 -7.03 14.69 -4.81
CA LYS A 461 -6.50 13.32 -4.61
C LYS A 461 -5.10 13.32 -3.96
N GLY A 462 -4.48 14.49 -3.80
CA GLY A 462 -3.19 14.64 -3.12
C GLY A 462 -2.05 13.97 -3.86
N LEU A 463 -1.17 13.28 -3.12
CA LEU A 463 -0.03 12.56 -3.68
C LEU A 463 -0.43 11.14 -4.11
N ALA A 464 0.21 10.63 -5.17
CA ALA A 464 0.09 9.26 -5.60
C ALA A 464 1.45 8.57 -5.66
N ARG A 465 1.50 7.29 -5.32
CA ARG A 465 2.63 6.40 -5.64
C ARG A 465 2.33 5.59 -6.87
N THR A 466 3.20 5.64 -7.87
CA THR A 466 2.96 5.07 -9.20
C THR A 466 4.12 4.17 -9.64
N ALA A 467 3.81 3.07 -10.34
CA ALA A 467 4.79 2.19 -10.96
C ALA A 467 4.22 1.56 -12.23
N ILE A 468 5.10 1.01 -13.07
CA ILE A 468 4.73 -0.03 -14.03
C ILE A 468 4.62 -1.31 -13.21
N ALA A 469 3.42 -1.88 -13.12
CA ALA A 469 3.13 -2.96 -12.19
C ALA A 469 2.69 -4.22 -12.94
N LEU A 470 3.52 -5.26 -12.93
CA LEU A 470 3.20 -6.58 -13.48
C LEU A 470 2.87 -7.55 -12.35
N ALA A 471 1.64 -8.01 -12.30
CA ALA A 471 1.21 -9.08 -11.40
C ALA A 471 1.04 -10.39 -12.16
N ILE A 472 1.50 -11.49 -11.57
CA ILE A 472 1.48 -12.80 -12.19
C ILE A 472 0.78 -13.77 -11.23
N TYR A 473 -0.31 -14.35 -11.71
CA TYR A 473 -1.07 -15.35 -10.98
C TYR A 473 -0.69 -16.71 -11.50
N ARG A 474 0.16 -17.39 -10.74
CA ARG A 474 0.60 -18.75 -11.01
C ARG A 474 -0.55 -19.68 -10.62
N ASP A 475 -0.84 -20.70 -11.43
CA ASP A 475 -1.99 -21.58 -11.20
C ASP A 475 -3.30 -20.79 -10.98
N THR A 476 -3.76 -20.17 -12.06
CA THR A 476 -4.91 -19.23 -12.01
C THR A 476 -6.17 -19.87 -11.44
N LYS A 477 -6.35 -21.18 -11.60
CA LYS A 477 -7.46 -21.92 -10.98
C LYS A 477 -7.48 -21.76 -9.46
N ASN A 478 -6.33 -21.93 -8.81
CA ASN A 478 -6.21 -21.81 -7.37
C ASN A 478 -6.17 -20.35 -6.94
N ALA A 479 -5.41 -19.50 -7.65
CA ALA A 479 -5.28 -18.09 -7.34
C ALA A 479 -6.64 -17.36 -7.32
N PHE A 480 -7.55 -17.71 -8.24
CA PHE A 480 -8.89 -17.10 -8.37
C PHE A 480 -10.02 -17.98 -7.86
N SER A 481 -9.73 -18.99 -7.04
CA SER A 481 -10.77 -19.85 -6.43
C SER A 481 -11.75 -19.05 -5.57
N LYS A 482 -11.25 -18.06 -4.82
CA LYS A 482 -12.05 -17.19 -3.94
C LYS A 482 -11.48 -15.78 -3.88
N ILE A 483 -12.37 -14.78 -3.92
CA ILE A 483 -12.01 -13.40 -3.61
C ILE A 483 -12.04 -13.21 -2.08
N PRO A 484 -10.95 -12.73 -1.46
CA PRO A 484 -10.90 -12.57 0.00
C PRO A 484 -11.95 -11.60 0.55
N ALA A 485 -12.44 -11.86 1.78
CA ALA A 485 -13.50 -11.07 2.41
C ALA A 485 -13.13 -9.59 2.63
N ILE A 486 -11.84 -9.27 2.75
CA ILE A 486 -11.34 -7.90 2.86
C ILE A 486 -11.72 -7.01 1.66
N TYR A 487 -12.10 -7.60 0.52
CA TYR A 487 -12.51 -6.88 -0.68
C TYR A 487 -14.02 -6.60 -0.77
N ALA A 488 -14.84 -7.09 0.18
CA ALA A 488 -16.27 -6.78 0.21
C ALA A 488 -16.54 -5.27 0.12
N GLN A 489 -17.58 -4.88 -0.62
CA GLN A 489 -18.00 -3.48 -0.75
C GLN A 489 -19.45 -3.32 -0.31
N GLY A 490 -19.64 -2.60 0.80
CA GLY A 490 -20.96 -2.43 1.41
C GLY A 490 -21.60 -3.78 1.73
N ASP A 491 -22.85 -3.96 1.30
CA ASP A 491 -23.63 -5.19 1.56
C ASP A 491 -23.37 -6.33 0.55
N LEU A 492 -22.62 -6.07 -0.52
CA LEU A 492 -22.35 -7.09 -1.52
C LEU A 492 -21.25 -8.02 -1.03
N SER A 493 -21.60 -9.31 -0.90
CA SER A 493 -20.59 -10.35 -0.72
C SER A 493 -19.58 -10.31 -1.88
N PRO A 494 -18.30 -10.61 -1.65
CA PRO A 494 -17.29 -10.69 -2.70
C PRO A 494 -17.72 -11.52 -3.91
N GLU A 495 -18.42 -12.64 -3.69
CA GLU A 495 -18.92 -13.52 -4.75
C GLU A 495 -20.03 -12.86 -5.58
N ALA A 496 -20.94 -12.11 -4.95
CA ALA A 496 -21.97 -11.35 -5.65
C ALA A 496 -21.38 -10.22 -6.51
N MET A 497 -20.34 -9.54 -6.02
CA MET A 497 -19.62 -8.52 -6.80
C MET A 497 -18.96 -9.16 -8.03
N ARG A 498 -18.25 -10.28 -7.82
CA ARG A 498 -17.60 -11.06 -8.88
C ARG A 498 -18.57 -11.47 -9.98
N GLU A 499 -19.72 -12.03 -9.61
CA GLU A 499 -20.76 -12.45 -10.57
C GLU A 499 -21.42 -11.25 -11.28
N SER A 500 -21.68 -10.16 -10.57
CA SER A 500 -22.23 -8.93 -11.17
C SER A 500 -21.26 -8.35 -12.21
N TYR A 501 -19.97 -8.28 -11.87
CA TYR A 501 -18.96 -7.70 -12.75
C TYR A 501 -18.68 -8.59 -13.96
N LYS A 502 -18.67 -9.92 -13.79
CA LYS A 502 -18.64 -10.89 -14.90
C LYS A 502 -19.75 -10.62 -15.93
N LYS A 503 -20.99 -10.40 -15.47
CA LYS A 503 -22.13 -10.08 -16.37
C LYS A 503 -21.92 -8.77 -17.12
N GLN A 504 -21.33 -7.76 -16.47
CA GLN A 504 -20.99 -6.48 -17.11
C GLN A 504 -19.87 -6.62 -18.15
N LEU A 505 -18.94 -7.55 -17.97
CA LEU A 505 -17.90 -7.82 -18.98
C LEU A 505 -18.44 -8.63 -20.17
N LEU A 506 -19.51 -9.39 -20.01
CA LEU A 506 -20.06 -10.22 -21.08
C LEU A 506 -21.19 -9.58 -21.90
N ARG A 507 -21.67 -8.38 -21.52
CA ARG A 507 -22.74 -7.69 -22.25
C ARG A 507 -22.27 -7.17 -23.61
N PHE A 508 -23.20 -7.01 -24.53
CA PHE A 508 -22.97 -6.42 -25.86
C PHE A 508 -23.32 -4.93 -25.92
N ASP A 509 -23.96 -4.39 -24.88
CA ASP A 509 -24.45 -3.02 -24.78
C ASP A 509 -23.72 -2.24 -23.66
N TYR A 510 -24.09 -0.98 -23.48
CA TYR A 510 -23.57 -0.16 -22.39
C TYR A 510 -24.60 0.86 -21.92
N ASP A 511 -24.42 1.26 -20.66
CA ASP A 511 -25.10 2.41 -20.06
C ASP A 511 -24.00 3.44 -19.75
N GLY A 512 -24.11 4.67 -20.25
CA GLY A 512 -23.10 5.72 -20.05
C GLY A 512 -22.21 5.95 -21.28
N ASP A 513 -20.89 6.14 -21.09
CA ASP A 513 -19.95 6.42 -22.20
C ASP A 513 -19.48 5.15 -22.93
N TYR A 514 -19.21 4.09 -22.18
CA TYR A 514 -18.84 2.77 -22.71
C TYR A 514 -18.99 1.69 -21.62
N SER A 515 -19.01 0.42 -22.03
CA SER A 515 -18.77 -0.72 -21.13
C SER A 515 -17.63 -1.57 -21.68
N TYR A 516 -16.87 -2.25 -20.82
CA TYR A 516 -15.81 -3.14 -21.28
C TYR A 516 -16.36 -4.33 -22.08
N GLY A 517 -17.57 -4.79 -21.77
CA GLY A 517 -18.23 -5.84 -22.54
C GLY A 517 -18.55 -5.39 -23.95
N GLU A 518 -19.20 -4.24 -24.13
CA GLU A 518 -19.51 -3.72 -25.46
C GLU A 518 -18.23 -3.47 -26.28
N ARG A 519 -17.19 -2.86 -25.69
CA ARG A 519 -15.89 -2.67 -26.35
C ARG A 519 -15.25 -3.97 -26.83
N THR A 520 -15.52 -5.07 -26.14
CA THR A 520 -14.98 -6.40 -26.46
C THR A 520 -15.85 -7.14 -27.48
N ARG A 521 -17.18 -7.02 -27.37
CA ARG A 521 -18.15 -7.91 -28.04
C ARG A 521 -18.85 -7.28 -29.24
N ALA A 522 -18.90 -5.96 -29.34
CA ALA A 522 -19.72 -5.27 -30.34
C ALA A 522 -19.09 -4.01 -30.97
N HIS A 523 -18.30 -3.21 -30.22
CA HIS A 523 -17.78 -1.91 -30.69
C HIS A 523 -17.11 -1.97 -32.07
N PHE A 524 -16.29 -2.99 -32.29
CA PHE A 524 -15.56 -3.18 -33.56
C PHE A 524 -16.36 -3.95 -34.62
N GLY A 525 -17.67 -4.11 -34.43
CA GLY A 525 -18.59 -4.78 -35.36
C GLY A 525 -18.62 -6.32 -35.26
N PHE A 526 -17.90 -6.92 -34.31
CA PHE A 526 -17.87 -8.37 -34.10
C PHE A 526 -17.50 -8.76 -32.66
N ASP A 527 -17.77 -10.03 -32.32
CA ASP A 527 -17.40 -10.63 -31.04
C ASP A 527 -15.94 -11.09 -31.03
N GLN A 528 -15.06 -10.31 -30.40
CA GLN A 528 -13.64 -10.61 -30.34
C GLN A 528 -13.33 -11.90 -29.55
N LEU A 529 -14.11 -12.25 -28.51
CA LEU A 529 -13.88 -13.48 -27.75
C LEU A 529 -14.14 -14.71 -28.61
N LYS A 530 -15.23 -14.69 -29.39
CA LYS A 530 -15.53 -15.77 -30.34
C LYS A 530 -14.45 -15.87 -31.41
N LYS A 531 -13.99 -14.72 -31.94
CA LYS A 531 -12.91 -14.70 -32.93
C LYS A 531 -11.60 -15.27 -32.38
N THR A 532 -11.25 -14.93 -31.14
CA THR A 532 -10.09 -15.49 -30.42
C THR A 532 -10.18 -17.02 -30.30
N GLN A 533 -11.34 -17.57 -29.95
CA GLN A 533 -11.54 -19.03 -29.90
C GLN A 533 -11.29 -19.68 -31.26
N GLU A 534 -11.82 -19.10 -32.34
CA GLU A 534 -11.61 -19.62 -33.70
C GLU A 534 -10.14 -19.61 -34.10
N LEU A 535 -9.42 -18.52 -33.80
CA LEU A 535 -8.02 -18.35 -34.18
C LEU A 535 -7.08 -19.27 -33.39
N LEU A 536 -7.22 -19.32 -32.07
CA LEU A 536 -6.39 -20.20 -31.23
C LEU A 536 -6.64 -21.68 -31.51
N LYS A 537 -7.87 -22.06 -31.90
CA LYS A 537 -8.17 -23.42 -32.34
C LYS A 537 -7.44 -23.78 -33.64
N ASN A 538 -7.34 -22.82 -34.57
CA ASN A 538 -6.76 -23.06 -35.90
C ASN A 538 -5.23 -22.92 -35.90
N ASN A 539 -4.68 -22.03 -35.08
CA ASN A 539 -3.25 -21.76 -35.01
C ASN A 539 -2.82 -21.52 -33.55
N PRO A 540 -2.64 -22.59 -32.76
CA PRO A 540 -2.38 -22.48 -31.31
C PRO A 540 -0.99 -21.93 -30.97
N SER A 541 -0.04 -21.91 -31.91
CA SER A 541 1.32 -21.42 -31.65
C SER A 541 1.45 -19.89 -31.72
N GLN A 542 0.39 -19.18 -32.11
CA GLN A 542 0.37 -17.73 -32.22
C GLN A 542 -0.59 -17.13 -31.20
N ALA A 543 -0.13 -16.12 -30.47
CA ALA A 543 -0.96 -15.35 -29.56
C ALA A 543 -2.00 -14.53 -30.34
N THR A 544 -3.14 -14.23 -29.73
CA THR A 544 -4.18 -13.37 -30.30
C THR A 544 -4.48 -12.20 -29.39
N ILE A 545 -4.69 -11.03 -30.00
CA ILE A 545 -5.02 -9.77 -29.33
C ILE A 545 -6.54 -9.55 -29.32
N VAL A 546 -7.06 -9.07 -28.19
CA VAL A 546 -8.37 -8.45 -28.02
C VAL A 546 -8.14 -6.98 -27.68
N GLN A 547 -8.84 -6.08 -28.36
CA GLN A 547 -8.70 -4.62 -28.23
C GLN A 547 -9.97 -4.01 -27.65
N ARG A 548 -9.82 -3.05 -26.73
CA ARG A 548 -10.91 -2.26 -26.14
C ARG A 548 -10.73 -0.76 -26.34
N PHE A 549 -9.48 -0.30 -26.42
CA PHE A 549 -9.16 1.09 -26.69
C PHE A 549 -9.10 1.32 -28.19
N ASP A 550 -9.80 2.33 -28.69
CA ASP A 550 -9.89 2.71 -30.09
C ASP A 550 -9.14 4.03 -30.30
N PRO A 551 -7.92 4.02 -30.88
CA PRO A 551 -7.13 5.24 -31.05
C PRO A 551 -7.76 6.32 -31.94
N THR A 552 -8.79 5.97 -32.74
CA THR A 552 -9.46 6.90 -33.65
C THR A 552 -10.63 7.64 -32.98
N ILE A 553 -11.27 7.00 -31.99
CA ILE A 553 -12.42 7.54 -31.26
C ILE A 553 -11.97 8.06 -29.89
N ASP A 554 -11.18 7.28 -29.16
CA ASP A 554 -10.66 7.65 -27.86
C ASP A 554 -9.64 8.81 -27.98
N MET A 555 -9.31 9.46 -26.87
CA MET A 555 -8.51 10.69 -26.86
C MET A 555 -9.18 11.86 -27.59
N GLY A 556 -10.51 11.94 -27.53
CA GLY A 556 -11.28 13.03 -28.11
C GLY A 556 -11.24 14.29 -27.25
N ILE A 557 -11.20 15.44 -27.93
CA ILE A 557 -11.34 16.76 -27.33
C ILE A 557 -12.52 17.45 -28.00
N SER A 558 -13.48 17.88 -27.19
CA SER A 558 -14.62 18.68 -27.65
C SER A 558 -14.77 19.93 -26.78
N LYS A 559 -15.61 20.87 -27.21
CA LYS A 559 -16.01 22.03 -26.40
C LYS A 559 -17.49 21.94 -26.13
N LYS A 560 -17.88 22.10 -24.85
CA LYS A 560 -19.29 22.18 -24.49
C LYS A 560 -19.92 23.42 -25.13
N PRO A 561 -21.01 23.29 -25.89
CA PRO A 561 -21.61 24.41 -26.61
C PRO A 561 -22.07 25.56 -25.71
N ASP A 562 -22.46 25.26 -24.49
CA ASP A 562 -23.04 26.20 -23.51
C ASP A 562 -21.99 26.98 -22.71
N THR A 563 -20.90 26.34 -22.33
CA THR A 563 -19.87 26.90 -21.43
C THR A 563 -18.55 27.21 -22.14
N GLY A 564 -18.34 26.67 -23.35
CA GLY A 564 -17.07 26.71 -24.06
C GLY A 564 -15.95 25.90 -23.40
N GLN A 565 -16.24 25.20 -22.29
CA GLN A 565 -15.27 24.40 -21.57
C GLN A 565 -14.86 23.18 -22.39
N LEU A 566 -13.57 22.84 -22.31
CA LEU A 566 -13.05 21.64 -22.94
C LEU A 566 -13.58 20.40 -22.22
N GLU A 567 -14.11 19.46 -23.00
CA GLU A 567 -14.55 18.16 -22.56
C GLU A 567 -13.69 17.09 -23.24
N TYR A 568 -13.33 16.07 -22.48
CA TYR A 568 -12.45 15.00 -22.92
C TYR A 568 -13.22 13.69 -22.85
N THR A 569 -12.95 12.79 -23.78
CA THR A 569 -13.53 11.45 -23.75
C THR A 569 -13.15 10.70 -22.47
N HIS A 570 -14.09 9.89 -21.97
CA HIS A 570 -13.85 8.91 -20.92
C HIS A 570 -13.22 7.65 -21.56
N ASP A 571 -11.90 7.57 -21.63
CA ASP A 571 -11.25 6.45 -22.34
C ASP A 571 -11.10 5.18 -21.45
N PRO A 572 -11.24 3.97 -22.03
CA PRO A 572 -11.06 2.67 -21.34
C PRO A 572 -9.76 2.55 -20.55
N CYS A 573 -9.82 2.15 -19.28
CA CYS A 573 -8.60 1.86 -18.50
C CYS A 573 -8.01 0.48 -18.83
N LEU A 574 -8.85 -0.55 -18.94
CA LEU A 574 -8.49 -1.85 -19.51
C LEU A 574 -8.53 -1.78 -21.04
N THR A 575 -7.43 -2.09 -21.70
CA THR A 575 -7.26 -1.69 -23.11
C THR A 575 -7.00 -2.85 -24.05
N HIS A 576 -6.21 -3.83 -23.63
CA HIS A 576 -5.91 -5.00 -24.44
C HIS A 576 -5.86 -6.26 -23.58
N ASP A 577 -6.16 -7.39 -24.19
CA ASP A 577 -5.91 -8.73 -23.64
C ASP A 577 -5.20 -9.55 -24.73
N ILE A 578 -4.18 -10.32 -24.35
CA ILE A 578 -3.43 -11.19 -25.26
C ILE A 578 -3.54 -12.62 -24.75
N PHE A 579 -3.99 -13.56 -25.58
CA PHE A 579 -4.15 -14.95 -25.21
C PHE A 579 -3.21 -15.84 -26.03
N PHE A 580 -2.55 -16.80 -25.38
CA PHE A 580 -1.63 -17.73 -26.04
C PHE A 580 -1.70 -19.12 -25.40
N ILE A 581 -1.34 -20.15 -26.17
CA ILE A 581 -1.36 -21.54 -25.71
C ILE A 581 0.07 -22.04 -25.59
N GLU A 582 0.44 -22.50 -24.41
CA GLU A 582 1.75 -23.10 -24.15
C GLU A 582 1.53 -24.36 -23.31
N ASN A 583 2.18 -25.47 -23.69
CA ASN A 583 2.08 -26.75 -22.97
C ASN A 583 0.64 -27.23 -22.71
N GLY A 584 -0.28 -26.99 -23.66
CA GLY A 584 -1.70 -27.38 -23.53
C GLY A 584 -2.53 -26.51 -22.58
N LYS A 585 -1.98 -25.39 -22.11
CA LYS A 585 -2.61 -24.46 -21.17
C LYS A 585 -2.91 -23.13 -21.86
N LEU A 586 -4.03 -22.52 -21.52
CA LEU A 586 -4.35 -21.15 -21.94
C LEU A 586 -3.73 -20.15 -20.97
N HIS A 587 -2.76 -19.38 -21.44
CA HIS A 587 -2.19 -18.24 -20.72
C HIS A 587 -2.82 -16.94 -21.22
N SER A 588 -2.82 -15.91 -20.37
CA SER A 588 -3.39 -14.62 -20.72
C SER A 588 -2.58 -13.44 -20.18
N PHE A 589 -2.43 -12.39 -20.99
CA PHE A 589 -1.74 -11.15 -20.64
C PHE A 589 -2.68 -9.96 -20.81
N HIS A 590 -3.11 -9.41 -19.68
CA HIS A 590 -4.10 -8.34 -19.61
C HIS A 590 -3.42 -6.99 -19.35
N ILE A 591 -3.89 -5.94 -20.00
CA ILE A 591 -3.22 -4.64 -20.02
C ILE A 591 -4.18 -3.53 -19.59
N ALA A 592 -3.78 -2.82 -18.52
CA ALA A 592 -4.38 -1.57 -18.07
C ALA A 592 -3.42 -0.41 -18.29
N ARG A 593 -3.88 0.65 -18.97
CA ARG A 593 -3.09 1.89 -19.15
C ARG A 593 -3.00 2.73 -17.88
N ALA A 594 -3.98 2.56 -16.99
CA ALA A 594 -4.03 3.18 -15.67
C ALA A 594 -4.87 2.30 -14.75
N HIS A 595 -4.38 2.07 -13.54
CA HIS A 595 -5.03 1.14 -12.62
C HIS A 595 -4.94 1.60 -11.18
N ASN A 596 -6.10 1.80 -10.56
CA ASN A 596 -6.22 2.02 -9.13
C ASN A 596 -6.02 0.67 -8.43
N LEU A 597 -4.82 0.45 -7.89
CA LEU A 597 -4.43 -0.83 -7.33
C LEU A 597 -5.25 -1.19 -6.07
N PRO A 598 -5.52 -0.28 -5.11
CA PRO A 598 -6.21 -0.70 -3.90
C PRO A 598 -7.69 -1.05 -4.10
N ASN A 599 -8.36 -0.39 -5.06
CA ASN A 599 -9.83 -0.44 -5.19
C ASN A 599 -10.31 -1.13 -6.47
N ALA A 600 -9.91 -0.66 -7.65
CA ALA A 600 -10.45 -1.16 -8.93
C ALA A 600 -9.80 -2.48 -9.37
N TYR A 601 -8.55 -2.69 -9.00
CA TYR A 601 -7.75 -3.84 -9.42
C TYR A 601 -8.35 -5.20 -9.08
N PRO A 602 -8.82 -5.47 -7.84
CA PRO A 602 -9.43 -6.76 -7.51
C PRO A 602 -10.59 -7.13 -8.43
N GLU A 603 -11.54 -6.21 -8.64
CA GLU A 603 -12.71 -6.47 -9.48
C GLU A 603 -12.32 -6.73 -10.94
N ASN A 604 -11.42 -5.91 -11.49
CA ASN A 604 -10.94 -6.06 -12.85
C ASN A 604 -10.32 -7.43 -13.08
N VAL A 605 -9.42 -7.88 -12.19
CA VAL A 605 -8.70 -9.14 -12.38
C VAL A 605 -9.65 -10.35 -12.26
N PHE A 606 -10.51 -10.39 -11.24
CA PHE A 606 -11.50 -11.47 -11.12
C PHE A 606 -12.48 -11.48 -12.30
N GLY A 607 -12.94 -10.30 -12.72
CA GLY A 607 -13.82 -10.13 -13.87
C GLY A 607 -13.22 -10.68 -15.16
N LEU A 608 -11.97 -10.31 -15.48
CA LEU A 608 -11.27 -10.78 -16.68
C LEU A 608 -11.10 -12.31 -16.65
N TYR A 609 -10.74 -12.88 -15.49
CA TYR A 609 -10.61 -14.32 -15.31
C TYR A 609 -11.94 -15.05 -15.55
N ASP A 610 -13.03 -14.58 -14.94
CA ASP A 610 -14.34 -15.24 -15.02
C ASP A 610 -15.04 -15.05 -16.36
N ALA A 611 -14.92 -13.86 -16.93
CA ALA A 611 -15.62 -13.50 -18.15
C ALA A 611 -14.83 -13.95 -19.37
N TYR A 612 -13.55 -13.59 -19.48
CA TYR A 612 -12.83 -13.72 -20.75
C TYR A 612 -11.97 -14.98 -20.78
N VAL A 613 -11.09 -15.16 -19.79
CA VAL A 613 -10.20 -16.33 -19.71
C VAL A 613 -11.01 -17.61 -19.67
N SER A 614 -12.01 -17.69 -18.78
CA SER A 614 -12.84 -18.89 -18.65
C SER A 614 -13.67 -19.18 -19.91
N THR A 615 -14.23 -18.15 -20.57
CA THR A 615 -15.00 -18.32 -21.82
C THR A 615 -14.15 -18.88 -22.96
N ILE A 616 -12.92 -18.40 -23.14
CA ILE A 616 -12.02 -18.91 -24.18
C ILE A 616 -11.54 -20.31 -23.83
N ARG A 617 -11.10 -20.52 -22.59
CA ARG A 617 -10.62 -21.83 -22.10
C ARG A 617 -11.68 -22.91 -22.25
N ASP A 618 -12.92 -22.65 -21.83
CA ASP A 618 -14.02 -23.63 -21.91
C ASP A 618 -14.34 -24.03 -23.34
N ALA A 619 -14.37 -23.06 -24.26
CA ALA A 619 -14.62 -23.33 -25.67
C ALA A 619 -13.51 -24.19 -26.32
N LEU A 620 -12.26 -24.00 -25.88
CA LEU A 620 -11.10 -24.73 -26.38
C LEU A 620 -10.78 -26.03 -25.62
N LYS A 621 -11.44 -26.26 -24.47
CA LYS A 621 -11.18 -27.40 -23.55
C LYS A 621 -9.73 -27.50 -23.10
N LEU A 622 -9.12 -26.35 -22.80
CA LEU A 622 -7.72 -26.25 -22.32
C LEU A 622 -7.64 -26.23 -20.80
N GLU A 623 -6.45 -26.54 -20.28
CA GLU A 623 -6.13 -26.27 -18.88
C GLU A 623 -5.85 -24.79 -18.64
N TYR A 624 -5.94 -24.37 -17.37
CA TYR A 624 -5.57 -23.03 -16.96
C TYR A 624 -4.04 -22.87 -16.95
N GLY A 625 -3.55 -21.88 -17.69
CA GLY A 625 -2.19 -21.38 -17.57
C GLY A 625 -2.10 -20.23 -16.58
N ASP A 626 -1.01 -19.47 -16.69
CA ASP A 626 -0.75 -18.28 -15.89
C ASP A 626 -1.49 -17.06 -16.45
N MET A 627 -1.94 -16.17 -15.55
CA MET A 627 -2.55 -14.90 -15.89
C MET A 627 -1.64 -13.77 -15.48
N TYR A 628 -1.28 -12.93 -16.44
CA TYR A 628 -0.47 -11.74 -16.27
C TYR A 628 -1.39 -10.51 -16.30
N MET A 629 -1.22 -9.61 -15.34
CA MET A 629 -1.92 -8.32 -15.32
C MET A 629 -0.89 -7.19 -15.27
N LEU A 630 -0.71 -6.52 -16.39
CA LEU A 630 0.15 -5.35 -16.50
C LEU A 630 -0.66 -4.07 -16.31
N SER A 631 -0.28 -3.29 -15.31
CA SER A 631 -0.76 -1.92 -15.11
C SER A 631 0.37 -0.96 -15.46
N SER A 632 0.38 -0.40 -16.67
CA SER A 632 1.43 0.52 -17.13
C SER A 632 1.53 1.75 -16.22
N ARG A 633 0.39 2.20 -15.68
CA ARG A 633 0.30 3.17 -14.58
C ARG A 633 -0.50 2.59 -13.41
N GLY A 634 0.10 1.69 -12.64
CA GLY A 634 -0.47 1.23 -11.36
C GLY A 634 -0.25 2.27 -10.28
N ASN A 635 -1.33 2.77 -9.65
CA ASN A 635 -1.24 3.84 -8.66
C ASN A 635 -1.94 3.53 -7.34
N ILE A 636 -1.43 4.17 -6.28
CA ILE A 636 -1.99 4.26 -4.94
C ILE A 636 -2.15 5.74 -4.60
N LEU A 637 -3.37 6.21 -4.37
CA LEU A 637 -3.65 7.58 -3.94
C LEU A 637 -3.43 7.68 -2.42
N LEU A 638 -2.34 8.31 -2.00
CA LEU A 638 -1.94 8.32 -0.59
C LEU A 638 -2.97 8.98 0.32
N LEU A 639 -3.62 10.06 -0.15
CA LEU A 639 -4.59 10.80 0.67
C LEU A 639 -5.88 10.01 0.95
N THR A 640 -6.31 9.16 0.00
CA THR A 640 -7.62 8.49 0.04
C THR A 640 -7.53 6.99 0.23
N GLU A 641 -6.39 6.35 -0.03
CA GLU A 641 -6.29 4.89 -0.14
C GLU A 641 -5.21 4.26 0.72
N GLU A 642 -4.31 5.05 1.31
CA GLU A 642 -3.19 4.54 2.09
C GLU A 642 -3.63 3.58 3.21
N GLN A 643 -4.75 3.85 3.87
CA GLN A 643 -5.26 2.99 4.94
C GLN A 643 -5.72 1.63 4.42
N ARG A 644 -6.40 1.61 3.27
CA ARG A 644 -6.81 0.36 2.62
C ARG A 644 -5.59 -0.44 2.20
N VAL A 645 -4.57 0.22 1.65
CA VAL A 645 -3.29 -0.41 1.30
C VAL A 645 -2.64 -1.05 2.51
N ARG A 646 -2.47 -0.31 3.61
CA ARG A 646 -1.89 -0.83 4.85
C ARG A 646 -2.69 -2.02 5.40
N LYS A 647 -4.02 -1.96 5.33
CA LYS A 647 -4.90 -3.07 5.73
C LYS A 647 -4.65 -4.33 4.89
N ILE A 648 -4.56 -4.19 3.56
CA ILE A 648 -4.29 -5.33 2.66
C ILE A 648 -2.86 -5.87 2.87
N ILE A 649 -1.86 -4.99 3.04
CA ILE A 649 -0.47 -5.37 3.33
C ILE A 649 -0.37 -6.17 4.64
N ALA A 650 -1.15 -5.80 5.65
CA ALA A 650 -1.17 -6.49 6.94
C ALA A 650 -1.97 -7.80 6.94
N GLU A 651 -2.72 -8.11 5.88
CA GLU A 651 -3.53 -9.32 5.82
C GLU A 651 -2.62 -10.55 5.69
N PRO A 652 -2.81 -11.59 6.52
CA PRO A 652 -2.05 -12.82 6.41
C PRO A 652 -2.38 -13.52 5.09
N SER A 653 -1.35 -13.82 4.30
CA SER A 653 -1.46 -14.64 3.09
C SER A 653 -0.74 -15.97 3.27
N LYS A 654 -1.21 -16.99 2.55
CA LYS A 654 -0.48 -18.26 2.42
C LYS A 654 0.86 -17.98 1.70
N PRO A 655 1.98 -18.53 2.18
CA PRO A 655 3.23 -18.52 1.42
C PRO A 655 3.04 -19.17 0.05
N MET A 656 3.74 -18.62 -0.95
CA MET A 656 3.78 -19.14 -2.31
C MET A 656 4.22 -20.61 -2.30
N SER A 657 3.46 -21.48 -2.97
CA SER A 657 3.88 -22.88 -3.17
C SER A 657 5.04 -22.95 -4.18
N ASP A 658 5.60 -24.14 -4.38
CA ASP A 658 6.44 -24.38 -5.55
C ASP A 658 5.57 -24.29 -6.82
N VAL A 659 5.92 -23.38 -7.73
CA VAL A 659 5.13 -23.08 -8.93
C VAL A 659 6.01 -23.09 -10.17
N ASN A 660 5.41 -23.51 -11.28
CA ASN A 660 6.06 -23.44 -12.58
C ASN A 660 6.18 -21.97 -13.02
N ARG A 661 7.37 -21.56 -13.49
CA ARG A 661 7.68 -20.22 -14.00
C ARG A 661 8.10 -20.21 -15.48
N GLU A 662 7.98 -21.34 -16.18
CA GLU A 662 8.42 -21.52 -17.57
C GLU A 662 7.79 -20.50 -18.52
N SER A 663 6.53 -20.13 -18.34
CA SER A 663 5.87 -19.12 -19.19
C SER A 663 6.37 -17.69 -18.96
N GLY A 664 7.32 -17.46 -18.06
CA GLY A 664 7.96 -16.15 -17.82
C GLY A 664 7.31 -15.32 -16.71
N PRO A 665 7.70 -14.04 -16.53
CA PRO A 665 8.46 -13.24 -17.48
C PRO A 665 9.96 -13.53 -17.39
N ALA A 666 10.61 -13.80 -18.52
CA ALA A 666 12.07 -13.89 -18.60
C ALA A 666 12.69 -12.52 -18.89
N LEU A 667 13.72 -12.13 -18.14
CA LEU A 667 14.47 -10.90 -18.41
C LEU A 667 15.38 -11.11 -19.64
N ILE A 668 15.34 -10.20 -20.60
CA ILE A 668 16.24 -10.18 -21.77
C ILE A 668 17.39 -9.21 -21.48
N GLY A 669 18.63 -9.67 -21.65
CA GLY A 669 19.80 -8.83 -21.52
C GLY A 669 21.08 -9.52 -21.96
N LYS A 670 22.13 -8.73 -22.24
CA LYS A 670 23.45 -9.24 -22.67
C LYS A 670 24.12 -10.19 -21.67
N ASN A 671 23.68 -10.14 -20.40
CA ASN A 671 24.21 -10.94 -19.30
C ASN A 671 23.19 -11.94 -18.74
N VAL A 672 22.13 -12.26 -19.50
CA VAL A 672 21.10 -13.24 -19.09
C VAL A 672 21.21 -14.46 -20.00
N LEU A 673 21.24 -15.66 -19.41
CA LEU A 673 21.23 -16.90 -20.18
C LEU A 673 19.92 -16.98 -20.99
N PRO A 674 19.98 -17.33 -22.29
CA PRO A 674 18.78 -17.50 -23.09
C PRO A 674 17.88 -18.57 -22.46
N THR A 675 16.67 -18.19 -22.09
CA THR A 675 15.62 -19.14 -21.70
C THR A 675 14.98 -19.67 -22.97
N LYS A 676 15.00 -21.00 -23.18
CA LYS A 676 14.61 -21.58 -24.48
C LYS A 676 13.16 -21.32 -24.88
N HIS A 677 12.25 -21.11 -23.93
CA HIS A 677 10.83 -20.88 -24.22
C HIS A 677 10.20 -20.12 -23.05
N ALA A 678 9.98 -18.81 -23.20
CA ALA A 678 9.19 -18.05 -22.24
C ALA A 678 8.04 -17.38 -22.99
N GLY A 679 6.80 -17.78 -22.70
CA GLY A 679 5.60 -17.14 -23.26
C GLY A 679 5.56 -15.63 -23.01
N VAL A 680 6.22 -15.15 -21.94
CA VAL A 680 6.41 -13.73 -21.64
C VAL A 680 7.89 -13.45 -21.39
N SER A 681 8.42 -12.39 -21.99
CA SER A 681 9.74 -11.86 -21.66
C SER A 681 9.72 -10.33 -21.60
N TYR A 682 10.75 -9.73 -21.02
CA TYR A 682 10.81 -8.27 -20.86
C TYR A 682 12.25 -7.75 -20.82
N LEU A 683 12.40 -6.45 -21.07
CA LEU A 683 13.63 -5.70 -20.80
C LEU A 683 13.30 -4.27 -20.35
N THR A 684 14.27 -3.65 -19.68
CA THR A 684 14.25 -2.22 -19.35
C THR A 684 15.50 -1.58 -19.92
N ALA A 685 15.36 -0.41 -20.53
CA ALA A 685 16.47 0.32 -21.14
C ALA A 685 16.25 1.83 -21.07
N SER A 686 17.34 2.62 -21.07
CA SER A 686 17.24 4.06 -21.26
C SER A 686 16.81 4.38 -22.70
N LEU A 687 15.95 5.38 -22.85
CA LEU A 687 15.54 5.87 -24.16
C LEU A 687 16.62 6.76 -24.77
N THR A 688 16.85 6.60 -26.07
CA THR A 688 17.68 7.52 -26.88
C THR A 688 16.79 8.39 -27.76
N ASP A 689 17.25 9.62 -28.03
CA ASP A 689 16.56 10.53 -28.95
C ASP A 689 16.82 10.09 -30.40
N GLU A 690 15.91 9.26 -30.91
CA GLU A 690 15.97 8.74 -32.27
C GLU A 690 15.05 9.56 -33.18
N LYS A 691 15.52 9.87 -34.39
CA LYS A 691 14.65 10.45 -35.42
C LYS A 691 13.69 9.38 -35.92
N LEU A 692 12.46 9.79 -36.28
CA LEU A 692 11.55 8.92 -37.02
C LEU A 692 12.26 8.39 -38.28
N PHE A 693 12.15 7.08 -38.50
CA PHE A 693 12.71 6.37 -39.63
C PHE A 693 11.63 5.48 -40.24
N ASN A 694 11.87 4.99 -41.46
CA ASN A 694 10.92 4.08 -42.09
C ASN A 694 10.94 2.73 -41.35
N HIS A 695 9.82 2.39 -40.72
CA HIS A 695 9.55 1.09 -40.11
C HIS A 695 8.04 0.80 -40.20
N PRO A 696 7.62 -0.44 -40.52
CA PRO A 696 6.20 -0.78 -40.68
C PRO A 696 5.32 -0.38 -39.49
N PHE A 697 5.80 -0.56 -38.25
CA PHE A 697 5.06 -0.12 -37.05
C PHE A 697 4.87 1.40 -36.97
N ILE A 698 5.89 2.19 -37.33
CA ILE A 698 5.81 3.65 -37.30
C ILE A 698 4.84 4.12 -38.39
N GLU A 699 4.98 3.60 -39.61
CA GLU A 699 4.07 3.92 -40.72
C GLU A 699 2.62 3.59 -40.37
N ARG A 700 2.38 2.42 -39.75
CA ARG A 700 1.04 2.00 -39.33
C ARG A 700 0.46 2.91 -38.25
N ILE A 701 1.24 3.31 -37.24
CA ILE A 701 0.80 4.24 -36.18
C ILE A 701 0.46 5.62 -36.77
N ARG A 702 1.26 6.11 -37.72
CA ARG A 702 1.07 7.41 -38.40
C ARG A 702 -0.10 7.40 -39.39
N ASN A 703 -0.60 6.23 -39.75
CA ASN A 703 -1.69 6.06 -40.72
C ASN A 703 -2.71 5.01 -40.25
N PHE A 704 -3.06 5.05 -38.96
CA PHE A 704 -4.02 4.11 -38.37
C PHE A 704 -5.43 4.53 -38.78
N GLU A 705 -6.03 3.79 -39.71
CA GLU A 705 -7.33 4.16 -40.33
C GLU A 705 -7.34 5.53 -41.03
N GLY A 706 -6.20 5.96 -41.58
CA GLY A 706 -6.07 7.31 -42.14
C GLY A 706 -5.87 8.40 -41.08
N VAL A 707 -5.76 8.02 -39.80
CA VAL A 707 -5.51 8.94 -38.68
C VAL A 707 -4.06 8.81 -38.20
N ASP A 708 -3.40 9.95 -38.04
CA ASP A 708 -2.11 10.02 -37.37
C ASP A 708 -2.30 9.94 -35.85
N THR A 709 -2.31 8.72 -35.32
CA THR A 709 -2.60 8.50 -33.90
C THR A 709 -1.50 9.05 -32.99
N LEU A 710 -0.26 9.12 -33.47
CA LEU A 710 0.85 9.74 -32.74
C LEU A 710 0.63 11.25 -32.58
N GLU A 711 0.34 11.96 -33.68
CA GLU A 711 0.06 13.39 -33.63
C GLU A 711 -1.18 13.68 -32.77
N ARG A 712 -2.24 12.88 -32.93
CA ARG A 712 -3.45 12.98 -32.12
C ARG A 712 -3.16 12.82 -30.63
N ALA A 713 -2.39 11.80 -30.24
CA ALA A 713 -2.04 11.56 -28.85
C ALA A 713 -1.21 12.70 -28.25
N ILE A 714 -0.23 13.22 -28.99
CA ILE A 714 0.57 14.37 -28.56
C ILE A 714 -0.31 15.62 -28.37
N LYS A 715 -1.18 15.91 -29.35
CA LYS A 715 -2.13 17.03 -29.27
C LYS A 715 -3.06 16.87 -28.08
N TYR A 716 -3.53 15.66 -27.80
CA TYR A 716 -4.35 15.34 -26.64
C TYR A 716 -3.64 15.69 -25.33
N LEU A 717 -2.40 15.23 -25.16
CA LEU A 717 -1.60 15.49 -23.96
C LEU A 717 -1.26 16.97 -23.78
N LYS A 718 -0.93 17.68 -24.87
CA LYS A 718 -0.71 19.13 -24.84
C LYS A 718 -1.93 19.89 -24.30
N THR A 719 -3.12 19.44 -24.69
CA THR A 719 -4.37 20.13 -24.37
C THR A 719 -4.90 19.75 -22.98
N LYS A 720 -4.94 18.45 -22.67
CA LYS A 720 -5.48 17.91 -21.41
C LYS A 720 -4.51 18.03 -20.24
N GLY A 721 -3.21 18.07 -20.52
CA GLY A 721 -2.15 17.98 -19.52
C GLY A 721 -1.62 16.55 -19.35
N VAL A 722 -0.39 16.47 -18.86
CA VAL A 722 0.41 15.23 -18.81
C VAL A 722 0.23 14.42 -17.53
N SER A 723 -0.55 14.92 -16.58
CA SER A 723 -0.77 14.30 -15.26
C SER A 723 -1.90 13.26 -15.26
N HIS A 724 -2.69 13.20 -16.33
CA HIS A 724 -3.84 12.29 -16.48
C HIS A 724 -3.45 10.98 -17.18
N ASN A 725 -4.41 10.08 -17.40
CA ASN A 725 -4.11 8.79 -18.00
C ASN A 725 -3.77 8.98 -19.48
N ASN A 726 -2.54 8.66 -19.87
CA ASN A 726 -2.05 8.98 -21.21
C ASN A 726 -2.66 8.08 -22.30
N PRO A 727 -2.76 8.58 -23.54
CA PRO A 727 -2.99 7.85 -24.78
C PRO A 727 -2.26 6.53 -24.94
N ILE A 728 -2.83 5.64 -25.77
CA ILE A 728 -2.17 4.42 -26.24
C ILE A 728 -2.04 4.50 -27.75
N LEU A 729 -0.90 4.03 -28.26
CA LEU A 729 -0.71 3.73 -29.68
C LEU A 729 -0.66 2.21 -29.85
N THR A 730 -1.20 1.71 -30.96
CA THR A 730 -1.15 0.29 -31.32
C THR A 730 -1.09 0.16 -32.84
N THR A 731 -0.54 -0.96 -33.30
CA THR A 731 -0.52 -1.33 -34.72
C THR A 731 -1.66 -2.28 -35.09
N HIS A 732 -2.27 -2.92 -34.07
CA HIS A 732 -3.42 -3.80 -34.23
C HIS A 732 -4.71 -2.99 -34.36
N GLN A 733 -5.53 -3.35 -35.34
CA GLN A 733 -6.85 -2.80 -35.57
C GLN A 733 -7.86 -3.95 -35.59
N ALA A 734 -8.67 -4.06 -34.53
CA ALA A 734 -9.70 -5.07 -34.42
C ALA A 734 -10.65 -5.02 -35.63
N GLY A 735 -10.87 -6.18 -36.26
CA GLY A 735 -11.73 -6.35 -37.43
C GLY A 735 -11.05 -6.08 -38.77
N VAL A 736 -9.83 -5.55 -38.78
CA VAL A 736 -9.10 -5.22 -40.02
C VAL A 736 -7.76 -5.93 -40.13
N THR A 737 -6.90 -5.86 -39.10
CA THR A 737 -5.63 -6.60 -39.09
C THR A 737 -5.81 -7.97 -38.43
N ASN A 738 -5.02 -8.95 -38.85
CA ASN A 738 -5.03 -10.27 -38.20
C ASN A 738 -4.41 -10.18 -36.80
N PRO A 739 -5.14 -10.49 -35.71
CA PRO A 739 -4.62 -10.36 -34.34
C PRO A 739 -3.51 -11.37 -33.99
N GLN A 740 -3.20 -12.33 -34.88
CA GLN A 740 -2.08 -13.26 -34.74
C GLN A 740 -0.82 -12.83 -35.50
N ASP A 741 -0.82 -11.66 -36.17
CA ASP A 741 0.38 -11.13 -36.82
C ASP A 741 1.35 -10.51 -35.79
N ASP A 742 2.52 -10.09 -36.29
CA ASP A 742 3.50 -9.31 -35.54
C ASP A 742 3.00 -7.88 -35.29
N HIS A 743 2.83 -7.52 -34.02
CA HIS A 743 2.27 -6.24 -33.61
C HIS A 743 3.05 -5.60 -32.46
N LEU A 744 3.29 -4.29 -32.57
CA LEU A 744 3.35 -3.41 -31.40
C LEU A 744 1.91 -3.24 -30.89
N ALA A 745 1.51 -4.13 -29.99
CA ALA A 745 0.15 -4.27 -29.48
C ALA A 745 -0.23 -3.12 -28.52
N PHE A 746 0.75 -2.57 -27.81
CA PHE A 746 0.55 -1.47 -26.88
C PHE A 746 1.80 -0.61 -26.80
N PHE A 747 1.62 0.70 -26.87
CA PHE A 747 2.63 1.71 -26.57
C PHE A 747 1.97 2.82 -25.75
N GLN A 748 2.54 3.14 -24.59
CA GLN A 748 2.12 4.28 -23.79
C GLN A 748 3.34 5.08 -23.34
N ALA A 749 3.35 6.36 -23.66
CA ALA A 749 4.32 7.32 -23.17
C ALA A 749 3.72 8.10 -22.00
N ASN A 750 4.32 8.01 -20.82
CA ASN A 750 3.91 8.67 -19.59
C ASN A 750 4.92 9.75 -19.17
N VAL A 751 4.45 10.86 -18.59
CA VAL A 751 5.35 11.86 -17.98
C VAL A 751 5.40 11.61 -16.48
N PHE A 752 6.53 11.10 -15.99
CA PHE A 752 6.79 10.84 -14.57
C PHE A 752 8.21 11.30 -14.23
N GLY A 753 8.38 11.92 -13.06
CA GLY A 753 9.71 12.40 -12.62
C GLY A 753 10.30 13.43 -13.58
N LYS A 754 9.42 14.20 -14.24
CA LYS A 754 9.75 15.16 -15.31
C LYS A 754 10.43 14.53 -16.54
N LYS A 755 10.22 13.24 -16.79
CA LYS A 755 10.75 12.52 -17.96
C LYS A 755 9.65 11.75 -18.68
N ILE A 756 9.84 11.50 -19.98
CA ILE A 756 9.02 10.58 -20.77
C ILE A 756 9.46 9.14 -20.46
N GLN A 757 8.58 8.39 -19.79
CA GLN A 757 8.73 6.98 -19.46
C GLN A 757 7.82 6.16 -20.37
N VAL A 758 8.30 5.08 -20.96
CA VAL A 758 7.52 4.29 -21.93
C VAL A 758 7.25 2.87 -21.43
N THR A 759 6.04 2.39 -21.66
CA THR A 759 5.71 0.96 -21.62
C THR A 759 5.30 0.51 -23.02
N ALA A 760 5.95 -0.53 -23.52
CA ALA A 760 5.69 -1.10 -24.83
C ALA A 760 5.48 -2.61 -24.74
N ILE A 761 4.61 -3.15 -25.59
CA ILE A 761 4.28 -4.57 -25.62
C ILE A 761 4.22 -5.01 -27.07
N PHE A 762 5.06 -5.98 -27.42
CA PHE A 762 5.02 -6.66 -28.69
C PHE A 762 4.34 -8.03 -28.54
N SER A 763 3.55 -8.43 -29.54
CA SER A 763 2.87 -9.72 -29.60
C SER A 763 3.32 -10.46 -30.86
N ASN A 764 3.68 -11.74 -30.72
CA ASN A 764 4.21 -12.59 -31.81
C ASN A 764 5.48 -12.05 -32.48
N HIS A 765 6.12 -11.06 -31.84
CA HIS A 765 7.32 -10.41 -32.33
C HIS A 765 8.55 -11.14 -31.83
N LYS A 766 9.46 -11.50 -32.74
CA LYS A 766 10.76 -12.03 -32.37
C LYS A 766 11.60 -10.92 -31.72
N PRO A 767 12.01 -11.01 -30.44
CA PRO A 767 12.69 -9.92 -29.77
C PRO A 767 13.95 -9.46 -30.50
N ASN A 768 14.03 -8.18 -30.83
CA ASN A 768 15.22 -7.53 -31.36
C ASN A 768 15.50 -6.24 -30.57
N PRO A 769 16.05 -6.36 -29.35
CA PRO A 769 16.18 -5.23 -28.43
C PRO A 769 16.80 -3.97 -29.03
N GLN A 770 17.76 -4.11 -29.96
CA GLN A 770 18.41 -2.97 -30.60
C GLN A 770 17.43 -2.19 -31.50
N ILE A 771 16.67 -2.89 -32.35
CA ILE A 771 15.71 -2.27 -33.25
C ILE A 771 14.49 -1.80 -32.44
N ASP A 772 14.02 -2.60 -31.50
CA ASP A 772 12.81 -2.32 -30.72
C ASP A 772 13.01 -1.06 -29.88
N ILE A 773 14.12 -0.95 -29.13
CA ILE A 773 14.46 0.26 -28.38
C ILE A 773 14.53 1.48 -29.31
N ARG A 774 15.02 1.30 -30.54
CA ARG A 774 15.11 2.39 -31.53
C ARG A 774 13.74 2.83 -32.04
N ILE A 775 12.82 1.89 -32.31
CA ILE A 775 11.42 2.19 -32.67
C ILE A 775 10.75 2.96 -31.53
N ILE A 776 10.87 2.45 -30.31
CA ILE A 776 10.28 3.06 -29.12
C ILE A 776 10.90 4.44 -28.86
N GLY A 777 12.21 4.59 -29.00
CA GLY A 777 12.93 5.87 -28.91
C GLY A 777 12.45 6.88 -29.94
N ALA A 778 12.20 6.45 -31.18
CA ALA A 778 11.73 7.34 -32.24
C ALA A 778 10.31 7.87 -31.99
N LEU A 779 9.42 7.01 -31.48
CA LEU A 779 8.08 7.42 -31.07
C LEU A 779 8.13 8.35 -29.84
N ALA A 780 8.89 7.97 -28.81
CA ALA A 780 9.05 8.75 -27.58
C ALA A 780 9.71 10.11 -27.82
N GLY A 781 10.66 10.20 -28.76
CA GLY A 781 11.32 11.44 -29.17
C GLY A 781 10.34 12.49 -29.70
N GLN A 782 9.28 12.06 -30.39
CA GLN A 782 8.21 12.97 -30.81
C GLN A 782 7.45 13.56 -29.60
N TYR A 783 7.10 12.73 -28.62
CA TYR A 783 6.50 13.24 -27.37
C TYR A 783 7.46 14.18 -26.63
N ALA A 784 8.73 13.82 -26.53
CA ALA A 784 9.75 14.60 -25.82
C ALA A 784 9.94 15.99 -26.44
N SER A 785 10.06 16.06 -27.76
CA SER A 785 10.17 17.31 -28.52
C SER A 785 8.94 18.18 -28.34
N GLU A 786 7.76 17.59 -28.55
CA GLU A 786 6.50 18.34 -28.56
C GLU A 786 6.07 18.80 -27.16
N LEU A 787 6.34 18.01 -26.11
CA LEU A 787 6.02 18.34 -24.71
C LEU A 787 7.17 19.02 -23.97
N SER A 788 8.28 19.32 -24.63
CA SER A 788 9.50 19.89 -24.03
C SER A 788 9.95 19.13 -22.77
N THR A 789 9.90 17.80 -22.82
CA THR A 789 10.15 16.91 -21.68
C THR A 789 11.25 15.92 -22.03
N PRO A 790 12.32 15.79 -21.21
CA PRO A 790 13.43 14.88 -21.52
C PRO A 790 12.99 13.41 -21.53
N LEU A 791 13.72 12.59 -22.28
CA LEU A 791 13.53 11.14 -22.29
C LEU A 791 13.97 10.49 -20.97
N GLY A 792 13.25 9.45 -20.57
CA GLY A 792 13.56 8.59 -19.43
C GLY A 792 13.93 7.18 -19.87
N GLU A 793 13.19 6.20 -19.36
CA GLU A 793 13.40 4.79 -19.62
C GLU A 793 12.20 4.17 -20.33
N THR A 794 12.42 3.01 -20.92
CA THR A 794 11.39 2.16 -21.49
C THR A 794 11.41 0.80 -20.83
N THR A 795 10.22 0.26 -20.60
CA THR A 795 10.02 -1.17 -20.30
C THR A 795 9.29 -1.80 -21.48
N ILE A 796 9.91 -2.81 -22.08
CA ILE A 796 9.39 -3.53 -23.23
C ILE A 796 9.04 -4.95 -22.81
N PHE A 797 7.83 -5.41 -23.13
CA PHE A 797 7.39 -6.79 -22.97
C PHE A 797 7.22 -7.46 -24.34
N TYR A 798 7.53 -8.74 -24.41
CA TYR A 798 7.32 -9.59 -25.58
C TYR A 798 6.44 -10.76 -25.18
N ILE A 799 5.31 -10.91 -25.86
CA ILE A 799 4.35 -11.98 -25.62
C ILE A 799 4.38 -12.93 -26.80
N ASN A 800 4.65 -14.20 -26.52
CA ASN A 800 4.78 -15.25 -27.52
C ASN A 800 5.81 -14.92 -28.62
N GLY A 801 6.91 -14.28 -28.25
CA GLY A 801 8.03 -14.02 -29.15
C GLY A 801 9.00 -15.20 -29.14
N GLU A 802 9.10 -15.94 -30.26
CA GLU A 802 10.09 -17.01 -30.38
C GLU A 802 11.52 -16.43 -30.28
N SER A 803 12.28 -16.85 -29.26
CA SER A 803 13.70 -16.50 -29.09
C SER A 803 14.59 -17.27 -30.05
#